data_AF-A0A1F3YA07-F1
#
_entry.id   AF-A0A1F3YA07-F1
#
_cell.length_a   1.000
_cell.length_b   1.000
_cell.length_c   1.000
_cell.angle_alpha   90.00
_cell.angle_beta   90.00
_cell.angle_gamma   90.00
#
_symmetry.space_group_name_H-M   'P 1'
#
loop_
_entity.id
_entity.type
_entity.pdbx_description
1 polymer ?
#
loop_
_entity_poly.entity_id
_entity_poly.type
_entity_poly.pdbx_seq_one_letter_code
_entity_poly.pdbx_strand_id
1 'polypeptide(L)'
;MGKGRKISFILVLGLSFSVSAAENATTSTTQTSAAPPGFNTPGQFNVAVAQSMGSIFGKCLSGPGFGQIADMGQYGASAVGPNGTCPGSESAGDFSSVDCKHFSDGSGGFNQSKYENALKKIKEARKTIGCKIGQVSRLKGEIGCLQSQADSLAQQVGSFQSGFTANIRQYQTDVAKIVAVKTDREGQQEFVQKRLNGDEKTGAKGLIALEETTRAMVKGMRNEILQIKEANKQLDSQRKALTNLMENRKMMLTNECFMAEKNESYRCCANDDDPNCPDTMRGPVSAHQYVLCRFQQNQHIGAGGQRRKSKVVDRQANARTSDLAAILSDIFNKSPIDPNLAKTPQEAQQLANKPIRVLTAADITSKYKGRLDKFNGNGLDVSGFVLKTYSSCFTKSAYSVDKERITSGTTFYVEAEKILAAERKVKEDGAVLLNTYSQQYMDSLEALIGQHMPLDTTACNKGTPLTLANCLDDVRNNLEGVLDGTSASSEMRILIPATDPANAIRLPSSCRGLTGCKIAMERVSDYLDREVKKLDAFKKDYVLKANQNVDAFVKKMAGLMNMQSQQLKGRVTSLNTSLASLGVRGSVSFKPVQGEDLEIDRETGLYMEPKNALNVIGSKVNPPIMDAKPEDFTDALSGVADRINELKEKDEKLAQAEIDLSSLPATCKEESLGRLGDKIAEENLSHLDDCARSREFCEDEEAMGRLSNSIAEIVDEPEFEDLSSKLHGFNQACAKTRAAGVKADEEELEGKKWKPCIGAAKAVDKAREDKDGMYKEGKDTGRAADDLDAKTRKFDELCKKIAGDKWDGGPSSGQTYEEWATENAPGGDEGGGGDVASADKKDDKKGKEKKDKKPPKFSESVDCSAIAANLERQFGKYQRVSGSYGSKADEAQ
;
A
#
# COMPACT_ATOMS: atom_id res chain seq x y z
N MET A 1 74.11 -45.92 -27.82
CA MET A 1 74.58 -44.67 -27.15
C MET A 1 73.41 -43.69 -27.15
N GLY A 2 72.65 -43.42 -26.09
CA GLY A 2 72.86 -43.62 -24.66
C GLY A 2 73.19 -42.29 -23.96
N LYS A 3 72.15 -41.57 -23.52
CA LYS A 3 72.06 -40.44 -22.54
C LYS A 3 71.05 -39.40 -23.09
N GLY A 4 69.82 -39.26 -22.62
CA GLY A 4 69.28 -39.50 -21.29
C GLY A 4 69.42 -38.23 -20.43
N ARG A 5 68.45 -37.31 -20.53
CA ARG A 5 68.27 -36.24 -19.53
C ARG A 5 66.82 -36.20 -19.07
N LYS A 6 66.70 -36.36 -17.75
CA LYS A 6 65.50 -36.56 -16.95
C LYS A 6 64.71 -35.27 -16.83
N ILE A 7 63.39 -35.46 -16.81
CA ILE A 7 62.38 -34.59 -16.25
C ILE A 7 62.61 -34.44 -14.74
N SER A 8 62.53 -33.23 -14.20
CA SER A 8 62.06 -32.99 -12.83
C SER A 8 61.43 -31.60 -12.75
N PHE A 9 60.17 -31.64 -12.33
CA PHE A 9 59.31 -30.56 -11.88
C PHE A 9 59.98 -29.70 -10.80
N ILE A 10 59.70 -28.39 -10.82
CA ILE A 10 59.14 -27.58 -9.72
C ILE A 10 58.72 -26.26 -10.37
N LEU A 11 57.42 -26.10 -10.57
CA LEU A 11 56.78 -24.87 -11.04
C LEU A 11 56.11 -24.24 -9.82
N VAL A 12 56.82 -23.33 -9.15
CA VAL A 12 56.21 -22.41 -8.17
C VAL A 12 55.97 -21.11 -8.93
N LEU A 13 54.81 -21.04 -9.59
CA LEU A 13 54.25 -19.77 -10.06
C LEU A 13 53.16 -19.38 -9.06
N GLY A 14 53.54 -18.46 -8.17
CA GLY A 14 52.60 -17.71 -7.35
C GLY A 14 51.74 -16.85 -8.26
N LEU A 15 50.54 -17.34 -8.58
CA LEU A 15 49.46 -16.53 -9.12
C LEU A 15 48.77 -15.85 -7.93
N SER A 16 49.24 -14.65 -7.61
CA SER A 16 48.45 -13.65 -6.90
C SER A 16 47.25 -13.29 -7.77
N PHE A 17 46.12 -13.95 -7.53
CA PHE A 17 44.83 -13.48 -8.01
C PHE A 17 44.43 -12.26 -7.18
N SER A 18 44.65 -11.08 -7.75
CA SER A 18 44.02 -9.85 -7.32
C SER A 18 42.51 -10.04 -7.43
N VAL A 19 41.85 -10.26 -6.28
CA VAL A 19 40.39 -10.16 -6.15
C VAL A 19 40.05 -8.67 -6.26
N SER A 20 39.89 -8.20 -7.49
CA SER A 20 39.53 -6.81 -7.80
C SER A 20 38.44 -6.81 -8.85
N ALA A 21 37.33 -7.48 -8.58
CA ALA A 21 36.14 -7.48 -9.45
C ALA A 21 34.81 -7.70 -8.70
N ALA A 22 34.78 -7.53 -7.37
CA ALA A 22 33.56 -7.58 -6.57
C ALA A 22 33.17 -6.24 -5.92
N GLU A 23 33.95 -5.17 -6.11
CA GLU A 23 33.68 -3.84 -5.52
C GLU A 23 32.83 -2.93 -6.42
N ASN A 24 32.57 -3.31 -7.67
CA ASN A 24 31.74 -2.55 -8.61
C ASN A 24 30.37 -3.19 -8.89
N ALA A 25 29.91 -4.11 -8.03
CA ALA A 25 28.47 -4.27 -7.83
C ALA A 25 28.00 -3.03 -7.10
N THR A 26 27.84 -1.98 -7.91
CA THR A 26 27.40 -0.63 -7.59
C THR A 26 26.41 -0.70 -6.46
N THR A 27 26.77 -0.07 -5.36
CA THR A 27 25.91 0.64 -4.43
C THR A 27 24.50 0.85 -4.99
N SER A 28 23.66 -0.19 -4.91
CA SER A 28 22.35 0.02 -4.34
C SER A 28 22.72 0.60 -2.99
N THR A 29 22.62 1.91 -2.89
CA THR A 29 22.34 2.56 -1.63
C THR A 29 21.22 1.72 -1.02
N THR A 30 21.62 0.71 -0.23
CA THR A 30 21.11 0.60 1.11
C THR A 30 21.28 2.02 1.60
N GLN A 31 20.24 2.85 1.38
CA GLN A 31 19.85 3.81 2.36
C GLN A 31 20.01 2.99 3.63
N THR A 32 21.10 3.24 4.35
CA THR A 32 21.18 2.96 5.77
C THR A 32 19.91 3.57 6.26
N SER A 33 18.84 2.76 6.29
CA SER A 33 17.53 3.19 6.70
C SER A 33 17.83 3.64 8.10
N ALA A 34 17.80 4.96 8.28
CA ALA A 34 18.11 5.58 9.55
C ALA A 34 17.39 4.74 10.61
N ALA A 35 18.07 4.45 11.72
CA ALA A 35 17.47 3.73 12.84
C ALA A 35 16.02 4.19 12.97
N PRO A 36 15.03 3.26 13.12
CA PRO A 36 13.60 3.57 13.10
C PRO A 36 13.41 4.94 13.70
N PRO A 37 12.89 5.94 12.96
CA PRO A 37 12.87 7.31 13.43
C PRO A 37 12.34 7.26 14.86
N GLY A 38 13.24 7.51 15.82
CA GLY A 38 12.90 7.39 17.23
C GLY A 38 11.71 8.32 17.40
N PHE A 39 10.63 7.85 18.04
CA PHE A 39 9.38 8.59 18.31
C PHE A 39 9.63 10.09 18.14
N ASN A 40 9.25 10.66 16.99
CA ASN A 40 9.78 11.91 16.43
C ASN A 40 10.27 12.82 17.55
N THR A 41 11.59 13.06 17.57
CA THR A 41 12.35 13.66 18.67
C THR A 41 11.45 14.38 19.67
N PRO A 42 11.35 13.87 20.91
CA PRO A 42 10.36 14.29 21.90
C PRO A 42 10.42 15.78 22.29
N GLY A 43 11.27 16.61 21.66
CA GLY A 43 11.40 18.03 21.91
C GLY A 43 10.11 18.80 21.65
N GLN A 44 9.49 18.71 20.47
CA GLN A 44 8.30 19.53 20.20
C GLN A 44 7.08 19.09 21.01
N PHE A 45 6.90 17.77 21.17
CA PHE A 45 5.78 17.23 21.92
C PHE A 45 5.95 17.38 23.44
N ASN A 46 7.13 17.08 24.03
CA ASN A 46 7.34 17.31 25.47
C ASN A 46 7.39 18.79 25.82
N VAL A 47 7.89 19.67 24.93
CA VAL A 47 7.93 21.11 25.23
C VAL A 47 6.52 21.68 25.20
N ALA A 48 5.69 21.35 24.19
CA ALA A 48 4.31 21.82 24.14
C ALA A 48 3.44 21.26 25.28
N VAL A 49 3.63 19.97 25.61
CA VAL A 49 2.96 19.33 26.74
C VAL A 49 3.41 19.95 28.06
N ALA A 50 4.72 19.99 28.34
CA ALA A 50 5.23 20.48 29.62
C ALA A 50 4.91 21.98 29.82
N GLN A 51 5.00 22.79 28.75
CA GLN A 51 4.63 24.21 28.80
C GLN A 51 3.12 24.41 28.98
N SER A 52 2.27 23.66 28.29
CA SER A 52 0.81 23.80 28.49
C SER A 52 0.40 23.29 29.87
N MET A 53 1.00 22.19 30.36
CA MET A 53 0.69 21.61 31.67
C MET A 53 1.05 22.53 32.84
N GLY A 54 2.22 23.17 32.82
CA GLY A 54 2.58 24.17 33.83
C GLY A 54 1.59 25.35 33.85
N SER A 55 1.06 25.73 32.68
CA SER A 55 0.11 26.84 32.56
C SER A 55 -1.31 26.49 33.04
N ILE A 56 -1.77 25.25 32.87
CA ILE A 56 -3.13 24.82 33.21
C ILE A 56 -3.34 24.81 34.74
N PHE A 57 -2.34 24.34 35.50
CA PHE A 57 -2.42 24.37 36.96
C PHE A 57 -2.24 25.78 37.55
N GLY A 58 -1.41 26.61 36.92
CA GLY A 58 -1.21 28.01 37.34
C GLY A 58 -2.44 28.90 37.14
N LYS A 59 -3.10 28.82 35.98
CA LYS A 59 -4.23 29.70 35.62
C LYS A 59 -5.43 29.62 36.57
N CYS A 60 -5.63 28.49 37.21
CA CYS A 60 -6.69 28.29 38.20
C CYS A 60 -6.37 28.87 39.59
N LEU A 61 -5.09 29.01 39.92
CA LEU A 61 -4.65 29.61 41.18
C LEU A 61 -4.48 31.13 41.05
N SER A 62 -4.23 31.62 39.84
CA SER A 62 -3.97 33.04 39.55
C SER A 62 -5.05 33.73 38.70
N GLY A 63 -6.12 33.02 38.31
CA GLY A 63 -7.16 33.52 37.43
C GLY A 63 -8.12 34.49 38.13
N PRO A 64 -8.75 35.44 37.39
CA PRO A 64 -9.60 36.49 37.92
C PRO A 64 -11.00 35.99 38.33
N GLY A 65 -11.08 34.91 39.11
CA GLY A 65 -12.28 34.56 39.89
C GLY A 65 -12.65 35.63 40.92
N PHE A 66 -11.81 36.66 41.06
CA PHE A 66 -12.08 37.90 41.77
C PHE A 66 -13.15 38.80 41.11
N GLY A 67 -13.66 38.47 39.91
CA GLY A 67 -14.81 39.18 39.32
C GLY A 67 -16.10 39.11 40.16
N GLN A 68 -16.22 38.14 41.08
CA GLN A 68 -17.31 38.08 42.05
C GLN A 68 -17.08 38.93 43.32
N ILE A 69 -16.00 39.73 43.40
CA ILE A 69 -15.86 40.73 44.49
C ILE A 69 -16.97 41.78 44.40
N ALA A 70 -17.53 42.05 43.23
CA ALA A 70 -18.59 43.06 43.09
C ALA A 70 -19.82 42.76 43.98
N ASP A 71 -20.19 41.49 44.15
CA ASP A 71 -21.26 41.07 45.08
C ASP A 71 -20.81 40.98 46.56
N MET A 72 -19.50 41.00 46.83
CA MET A 72 -18.95 41.01 48.20
C MET A 72 -19.02 42.38 48.87
N GLY A 73 -19.25 43.45 48.09
CA GLY A 73 -19.39 44.82 48.61
C GLY A 73 -20.58 44.97 49.58
N GLN A 74 -21.62 44.14 49.43
CA GLN A 74 -22.84 44.23 50.24
C GLN A 74 -22.71 43.55 51.63
N TYR A 75 -21.76 42.64 51.82
CA TYR A 75 -21.64 41.82 53.04
C TYR A 75 -20.39 42.10 53.91
N GLY A 76 -19.59 43.11 53.55
CA GLY A 76 -18.42 43.55 54.32
C GLY A 76 -17.16 42.73 54.01
N ALA A 77 -16.03 43.43 53.86
CA ALA A 77 -14.75 42.95 53.33
C ALA A 77 -13.98 41.92 54.19
N SER A 78 -14.66 41.10 55.00
CA SER A 78 -14.03 39.95 55.64
C SER A 78 -13.94 38.81 54.61
N ALA A 79 -13.01 38.92 53.66
CA ALA A 79 -12.73 37.90 52.67
C ALA A 79 -12.02 36.71 53.33
N VAL A 80 -12.82 35.87 53.97
CA VAL A 80 -12.36 34.65 54.60
C VAL A 80 -12.05 33.63 53.50
N GLY A 81 -10.83 33.06 53.50
CA GLY A 81 -10.46 31.98 52.58
C GLY A 81 -11.45 30.79 52.65
N PRO A 82 -11.39 29.83 51.72
CA PRO A 82 -12.29 28.66 51.71
C PRO A 82 -12.24 27.84 53.01
N ASN A 83 -11.17 28.00 53.81
CA ASN A 83 -11.00 27.35 55.11
C ASN A 83 -11.14 28.29 56.32
N GLY A 84 -11.38 29.58 56.12
CA GLY A 84 -11.50 30.46 57.27
C GLY A 84 -12.91 30.33 57.88
N THR A 85 -13.01 30.62 59.17
CA THR A 85 -14.27 30.49 59.91
C THR A 85 -15.15 31.71 59.68
N CYS A 86 -16.38 31.53 59.20
CA CYS A 86 -17.40 32.58 59.27
C CYS A 86 -17.83 32.76 60.74
N PRO A 87 -17.57 33.91 61.36
CA PRO A 87 -17.88 34.12 62.78
C PRO A 87 -19.39 34.25 62.97
N GLY A 88 -19.95 33.47 63.89
CA GLY A 88 -21.38 33.51 64.25
C GLY A 88 -22.14 32.21 63.94
N SER A 89 -23.44 32.23 64.18
CA SER A 89 -24.37 31.12 63.96
C SER A 89 -25.25 31.41 62.74
N GLU A 90 -25.57 30.39 61.94
CA GLU A 90 -26.58 30.49 60.86
C GLU A 90 -28.00 30.70 61.43
N SER A 91 -28.21 30.36 62.70
CA SER A 91 -29.47 30.58 63.39
C SER A 91 -29.36 31.83 64.26
N ALA A 92 -30.28 32.77 64.05
CA ALA A 92 -30.47 33.91 64.93
C ALA A 92 -31.34 33.56 66.16
N GLY A 93 -31.95 32.37 66.19
CA GLY A 93 -33.08 31.98 67.05
C GLY A 93 -34.36 31.79 66.23
N ASP A 94 -35.39 31.17 66.82
CA ASP A 94 -36.72 31.08 66.20
C ASP A 94 -37.45 32.42 66.38
N PHE A 95 -37.55 33.19 65.29
CA PHE A 95 -38.25 34.47 65.23
C PHE A 95 -39.54 34.37 64.39
N SER A 96 -40.11 33.16 64.25
CA SER A 96 -41.31 32.94 63.43
C SER A 96 -42.59 33.58 64.00
N SER A 97 -42.59 34.03 65.26
CA SER A 97 -43.71 34.77 65.87
C SER A 97 -43.22 35.79 66.89
N VAL A 98 -42.66 36.91 66.41
CA VAL A 98 -42.26 37.99 67.30
C VAL A 98 -43.43 38.97 67.46
N ASP A 99 -44.04 39.00 68.64
CA ASP A 99 -45.10 39.96 68.99
C ASP A 99 -44.62 40.94 70.07
N CYS A 100 -45.42 41.97 70.36
CA CYS A 100 -45.08 42.98 71.36
C CYS A 100 -44.85 42.40 72.77
N LYS A 101 -45.36 41.20 73.07
CA LYS A 101 -45.17 40.53 74.36
C LYS A 101 -43.76 39.96 74.51
N HIS A 102 -43.10 39.59 73.41
CA HIS A 102 -41.70 39.12 73.45
C HIS A 102 -40.73 40.24 73.85
N PHE A 103 -41.10 41.49 73.56
CA PHE A 103 -40.32 42.67 73.90
C PHE A 103 -40.90 43.48 75.06
N SER A 104 -41.91 43.01 75.79
CA SER A 104 -42.35 43.73 76.99
C SER A 104 -41.38 43.50 78.17
N ASP A 105 -41.19 44.53 78.98
CA ASP A 105 -40.63 44.42 80.32
C ASP A 105 -41.70 43.89 81.31
N GLY A 106 -41.30 43.65 82.57
CA GLY A 106 -42.22 43.15 83.61
C GLY A 106 -43.38 44.09 83.94
N SER A 107 -43.35 45.34 83.46
CA SER A 107 -44.40 46.35 83.59
C SER A 107 -45.27 46.50 82.33
N GLY A 108 -44.99 45.74 81.27
CA GLY A 108 -45.71 45.83 79.99
C GLY A 108 -45.21 46.93 79.05
N GLY A 109 -44.13 47.65 79.39
CA GLY A 109 -43.46 48.63 78.54
C GLY A 109 -42.52 47.98 77.54
N PHE A 110 -42.23 48.66 76.42
CA PHE A 110 -41.33 48.13 75.39
C PHE A 110 -39.86 48.12 75.86
N ASN A 111 -39.23 46.94 75.82
CA ASN A 111 -37.85 46.71 76.21
C ASN A 111 -36.91 46.88 75.01
N GLN A 112 -36.43 48.10 74.82
CA GLN A 112 -35.49 48.49 73.77
C GLN A 112 -34.24 47.59 73.73
N SER A 113 -33.71 47.17 74.88
CA SER A 113 -32.49 46.35 74.94
C SER A 113 -32.71 44.93 74.42
N LYS A 114 -33.87 44.30 74.70
CA LYS A 114 -34.22 42.99 74.11
C LYS A 114 -34.40 43.08 72.61
N TYR A 115 -35.01 44.16 72.12
CA TYR A 115 -35.19 44.45 70.70
C TYR A 115 -33.83 44.61 69.99
N GLU A 116 -32.96 45.48 70.50
CA GLU A 116 -31.64 45.73 69.93
C GLU A 116 -30.78 44.45 69.92
N ASN A 117 -30.88 43.61 70.96
CA ASN A 117 -30.19 42.33 71.00
C ASN A 117 -30.74 41.31 69.97
N ALA A 118 -32.06 41.26 69.75
CA ALA A 118 -32.66 40.42 68.72
C ALA A 118 -32.26 40.91 67.31
N LEU A 119 -32.32 42.22 67.06
CA LEU A 119 -31.87 42.83 65.81
C LEU A 119 -30.38 42.58 65.56
N LYS A 120 -29.55 42.68 66.60
CA LYS A 120 -28.12 42.37 66.53
C LYS A 120 -27.88 40.90 66.18
N LYS A 121 -28.59 39.95 66.80
CA LYS A 121 -28.49 38.52 66.48
C LYS A 121 -28.93 38.21 65.04
N ILE A 122 -30.00 38.84 64.55
CA ILE A 122 -30.44 38.70 63.15
C ILE A 122 -29.37 39.25 62.21
N LYS A 123 -28.84 40.45 62.45
CA LYS A 123 -27.77 41.05 61.65
C LYS A 123 -26.48 40.21 61.66
N GLU A 124 -26.11 39.63 62.81
CA GLU A 124 -24.95 38.72 62.93
C GLU A 124 -25.17 37.40 62.17
N ALA A 125 -26.38 36.82 62.23
CA ALA A 125 -26.72 35.62 61.49
C ALA A 125 -26.75 35.86 59.96
N ARG A 126 -27.32 36.99 59.51
CA ARG A 126 -27.29 37.40 58.09
C ARG A 126 -25.86 37.60 57.59
N LYS A 127 -24.99 38.25 58.38
CA LYS A 127 -23.54 38.35 58.07
C LYS A 127 -22.87 36.98 57.98
N THR A 128 -23.20 36.06 58.89
CA THR A 128 -22.67 34.68 58.88
C THR A 128 -23.12 33.93 57.62
N ILE A 129 -24.40 34.05 57.25
CA ILE A 129 -24.98 33.43 56.05
C ILE A 129 -24.37 34.04 54.79
N GLY A 130 -24.28 35.37 54.68
CA GLY A 130 -23.61 36.04 53.57
C GLY A 130 -22.15 35.59 53.40
N CYS A 131 -21.41 35.46 54.51
CA CYS A 131 -20.06 34.90 54.51
C CYS A 131 -20.03 33.45 53.95
N LYS A 132 -20.95 32.58 54.41
CA LYS A 132 -21.04 31.19 53.94
C LYS A 132 -21.48 31.09 52.48
N ILE A 133 -22.40 31.92 52.01
CA ILE A 133 -22.77 32.03 50.58
C ILE A 133 -21.54 32.39 49.75
N GLY A 134 -20.73 33.35 50.20
CA GLY A 134 -19.47 33.71 49.57
C GLY A 134 -18.48 32.55 49.51
N GLN A 135 -18.31 31.80 50.61
CA GLN A 135 -17.42 30.63 50.65
C GLN A 135 -17.88 29.49 49.72
N VAL A 136 -19.17 29.16 49.73
CA VAL A 136 -19.74 28.10 48.86
C VAL A 136 -19.68 28.51 47.39
N SER A 137 -19.91 29.80 47.08
CA SER A 137 -19.77 30.33 45.70
C SER A 137 -18.31 30.29 45.21
N ARG A 138 -17.35 30.52 46.10
CA ARG A 138 -15.93 30.33 45.78
C ARG A 138 -15.59 28.86 45.50
N LEU A 139 -16.12 27.93 46.29
CA LEU A 139 -15.96 26.50 46.01
C LEU A 139 -16.60 26.10 44.68
N LYS A 140 -17.74 26.71 44.28
CA LYS A 140 -18.31 26.54 42.94
C LYS A 140 -17.30 26.93 41.85
N GLY A 141 -16.63 28.06 42.02
CA GLY A 141 -15.57 28.52 41.11
C GLY A 141 -14.36 27.57 41.09
N GLU A 142 -13.94 27.03 42.24
CA GLU A 142 -12.86 26.05 42.34
C GLU A 142 -13.22 24.71 41.67
N ILE A 143 -14.46 24.23 41.83
CA ILE A 143 -14.97 23.04 41.13
C ILE A 143 -15.00 23.28 39.61
N GLY A 144 -15.54 24.41 39.15
CA GLY A 144 -15.58 24.74 37.72
C GLY A 144 -14.17 24.87 37.11
N CYS A 145 -13.22 25.41 37.86
CA CYS A 145 -11.81 25.41 37.49
C CYS A 145 -11.25 23.98 37.39
N LEU A 146 -11.50 23.11 38.38
CA LEU A 146 -11.04 21.72 38.35
C LEU A 146 -11.66 20.93 37.19
N GLN A 147 -12.92 21.20 36.85
CA GLN A 147 -13.57 20.66 35.66
C GLN A 147 -12.86 21.10 34.39
N SER A 148 -12.57 22.40 34.23
CA SER A 148 -11.79 22.89 33.08
C SER A 148 -10.38 22.30 32.98
N GLN A 149 -9.73 22.04 34.12
CA GLN A 149 -8.46 21.33 34.17
C GLN A 149 -8.59 19.87 33.77
N ALA A 150 -9.64 19.18 34.22
CA ALA A 150 -9.95 17.81 33.82
C ALA A 150 -10.23 17.72 32.31
N ASP A 151 -11.01 18.64 31.75
CA ASP A 151 -11.28 18.73 30.31
C ASP A 151 -9.98 18.98 29.51
N SER A 152 -9.13 19.89 29.99
CA SER A 152 -7.83 20.16 29.36
C SER A 152 -6.91 18.93 29.40
N LEU A 153 -6.91 18.19 30.52
CA LEU A 153 -6.16 16.95 30.66
C LEU A 153 -6.72 15.87 29.73
N ALA A 154 -8.03 15.75 29.60
CA ALA A 154 -8.69 14.81 28.69
C ALA A 154 -8.34 15.13 27.21
N GLN A 155 -8.35 16.40 26.81
CA GLN A 155 -7.91 16.83 25.47
C GLN A 155 -6.44 16.51 25.22
N GLN A 156 -5.58 16.74 26.20
CA GLN A 156 -4.16 16.35 26.12
C GLN A 156 -4.02 14.85 25.95
N VAL A 157 -4.70 14.04 26.78
CA VAL A 157 -4.75 12.58 26.66
C VAL A 157 -5.21 12.14 25.27
N GLY A 158 -6.22 12.78 24.69
CA GLY A 158 -6.65 12.52 23.31
C GLY A 158 -5.54 12.77 22.28
N SER A 159 -4.79 13.86 22.41
CA SER A 159 -3.63 14.13 21.54
C SER A 159 -2.46 13.14 21.75
N PHE A 160 -2.26 12.65 22.97
CA PHE A 160 -1.30 11.59 23.26
C PHE A 160 -1.71 10.28 22.61
N GLN A 161 -2.98 9.91 22.75
CA GLN A 161 -3.52 8.68 22.19
C GLN A 161 -3.36 8.65 20.67
N SER A 162 -3.70 9.75 19.98
CA SER A 162 -3.52 9.83 18.52
C SER A 162 -2.05 9.73 18.10
N GLY A 163 -1.14 10.40 18.81
CA GLY A 163 0.30 10.29 18.58
C GLY A 163 0.85 8.88 18.86
N PHE A 164 0.38 8.23 19.93
CA PHE A 164 0.78 6.86 20.29
C PHE A 164 0.34 5.85 19.23
N THR A 165 -0.94 5.87 18.87
CA THR A 165 -1.50 5.06 17.78
C THR A 165 -0.78 5.30 16.46
N ALA A 166 -0.52 6.55 16.09
CA ALA A 166 0.16 6.89 14.84
C ALA A 166 1.57 6.30 14.76
N ASN A 167 2.32 6.31 15.87
CA ASN A 167 3.66 5.71 15.92
C ASN A 167 3.62 4.18 15.81
N ILE A 168 2.67 3.51 16.48
CA ILE A 168 2.49 2.06 16.32
C ILE A 168 2.15 1.71 14.87
N ARG A 169 1.21 2.43 14.25
CA ARG A 169 0.85 2.22 12.83
C ARG A 169 2.01 2.48 11.88
N GLN A 170 2.86 3.46 12.19
CA GLN A 170 4.08 3.71 11.43
C GLN A 170 5.04 2.51 11.52
N TYR A 171 5.28 1.96 12.72
CA TYR A 171 6.11 0.76 12.88
C TYR A 171 5.54 -0.45 12.14
N GLN A 172 4.22 -0.65 12.20
CA GLN A 172 3.53 -1.71 11.45
C GLN A 172 3.70 -1.54 9.93
N THR A 173 3.53 -0.31 9.43
CA THR A 173 3.73 0.04 8.01
C THR A 173 5.16 -0.25 7.57
N ASP A 174 6.15 0.10 8.38
CA ASP A 174 7.56 -0.13 8.04
C ASP A 174 7.94 -1.62 8.09
N VAL A 175 7.42 -2.38 9.07
CA VAL A 175 7.59 -3.85 9.07
C VAL A 175 6.91 -4.49 7.87
N ALA A 176 5.74 -4.01 7.45
CA ALA A 176 5.07 -4.49 6.23
C ALA A 176 5.93 -4.25 4.98
N LYS A 177 6.60 -3.10 4.87
CA LYS A 177 7.57 -2.84 3.78
C LYS A 177 8.76 -3.80 3.82
N ILE A 178 9.33 -4.05 5.01
CA ILE A 178 10.43 -5.00 5.17
C ILE A 178 10.00 -6.41 4.73
N VAL A 179 8.80 -6.84 5.13
CA VAL A 179 8.22 -8.12 4.72
C VAL A 179 8.01 -8.18 3.21
N ALA A 180 7.46 -7.13 2.59
CA ALA A 180 7.26 -7.07 1.14
C ALA A 180 8.60 -7.20 0.37
N VAL A 181 9.64 -6.49 0.81
CA VAL A 181 10.99 -6.62 0.21
C VAL A 181 11.56 -8.02 0.42
N LYS A 182 11.36 -8.63 1.60
CA LYS A 182 11.79 -10.00 1.86
C LYS A 182 11.11 -11.00 0.93
N THR A 183 9.79 -10.94 0.80
CA THR A 183 9.01 -11.79 -0.12
C THR A 183 9.45 -11.61 -1.57
N ASP A 184 9.78 -10.37 -1.96
CA ASP A 184 10.32 -10.10 -3.29
C ASP A 184 11.68 -10.79 -3.53
N ARG A 185 12.60 -10.73 -2.55
CA ARG A 185 13.89 -11.44 -2.61
C ARG A 185 13.73 -12.96 -2.61
N GLU A 186 12.78 -13.50 -1.86
CA GLU A 186 12.45 -14.93 -1.87
C GLU A 186 11.90 -15.37 -3.24
N GLY A 187 11.01 -14.58 -3.85
CA GLY A 187 10.51 -14.85 -5.21
C GLY A 187 11.61 -14.78 -6.28
N GLN A 188 12.53 -13.82 -6.15
CA GLN A 188 13.73 -13.77 -7.00
C GLN A 188 14.63 -14.99 -6.80
N GLN A 189 14.80 -15.46 -5.57
CA GLN A 189 15.60 -16.64 -5.27
C GLN A 189 14.97 -17.89 -5.88
N GLU A 190 13.65 -18.04 -5.77
CA GLU A 190 12.91 -19.14 -6.42
C GLU A 190 13.08 -19.11 -7.94
N PHE A 191 12.99 -17.92 -8.56
CA PHE A 191 13.24 -17.75 -10.00
C PHE A 191 14.65 -18.21 -10.40
N VAL A 192 15.67 -17.77 -9.66
CA VAL A 192 17.07 -18.15 -9.92
C VAL A 192 17.28 -19.65 -9.75
N GLN A 193 16.71 -20.24 -8.70
CA GLN A 193 16.80 -21.68 -8.44
C GLN A 193 16.12 -22.50 -9.54
N LYS A 194 14.96 -22.09 -10.02
CA LYS A 194 14.30 -22.73 -11.18
C LYS A 194 15.16 -22.61 -12.44
N ARG A 195 15.81 -21.48 -12.68
CA ARG A 195 16.69 -21.33 -13.86
C ARG A 195 17.96 -22.18 -13.75
N LEU A 196 18.51 -22.34 -12.55
CA LEU A 196 19.69 -23.17 -12.29
C LEU A 196 19.39 -24.67 -12.38
N ASN A 197 18.37 -25.13 -11.66
CA ASN A 197 18.09 -26.56 -11.46
C ASN A 197 17.06 -27.11 -12.45
N GLY A 198 16.22 -26.25 -13.02
CA GLY A 198 15.11 -26.61 -13.88
C GLY A 198 13.78 -26.39 -13.19
N ASP A 199 12.71 -26.52 -13.96
CA ASP A 199 11.35 -26.44 -13.46
C ASP A 199 10.70 -27.82 -13.51
N GLU A 200 10.53 -28.42 -12.33
CA GLU A 200 9.92 -29.74 -12.16
C GLU A 200 8.50 -29.81 -12.73
N LYS A 201 7.77 -28.68 -12.77
CA LYS A 201 6.39 -28.67 -13.26
C LYS A 201 6.30 -28.77 -14.78
N THR A 202 7.22 -28.11 -15.48
CA THR A 202 7.25 -28.10 -16.95
C THR A 202 8.20 -29.17 -17.52
N GLY A 203 9.08 -29.74 -16.68
CA GLY A 203 10.16 -30.62 -17.12
C GLY A 203 11.30 -29.87 -17.81
N ALA A 204 11.29 -28.53 -17.81
CA ALA A 204 12.33 -27.72 -18.42
C ALA A 204 13.65 -27.91 -17.67
N LYS A 205 14.71 -28.28 -18.40
CA LYS A 205 16.04 -28.47 -17.82
C LYS A 205 16.64 -27.14 -17.38
N GLY A 206 17.26 -27.12 -16.20
CA GLY A 206 18.02 -25.97 -15.72
C GLY A 206 19.39 -25.84 -16.38
N LEU A 207 20.03 -24.69 -16.16
CA LEU A 207 21.38 -24.40 -16.68
C LEU A 207 22.42 -25.46 -16.27
N ILE A 208 22.30 -26.04 -15.06
CA ILE A 208 23.25 -27.06 -14.58
C ILE A 208 23.13 -28.35 -15.41
N ALA A 209 21.92 -28.88 -15.55
CA ALA A 209 21.66 -30.10 -16.31
C ALA A 209 21.98 -29.93 -17.81
N LEU A 210 21.71 -28.74 -18.36
CA LEU A 210 22.04 -28.41 -19.74
C LEU A 210 23.54 -28.28 -19.98
N GLU A 211 24.28 -27.63 -19.07
CA GLU A 211 25.74 -27.58 -19.14
C GLU A 211 26.33 -29.00 -19.15
N GLU A 212 25.89 -29.87 -18.26
CA GLU A 212 26.35 -31.25 -18.18
C GLU A 212 26.02 -32.05 -19.44
N THR A 213 24.76 -31.97 -19.91
CA THR A 213 24.30 -32.66 -21.12
C THR A 213 25.07 -32.18 -22.35
N THR A 214 25.20 -30.86 -22.54
CA THR A 214 25.92 -30.27 -23.68
C THR A 214 27.41 -30.60 -23.64
N ARG A 215 28.04 -30.56 -22.46
CA ARG A 215 29.46 -30.94 -22.28
C ARG A 215 29.70 -32.41 -22.60
N ALA A 216 28.83 -33.30 -22.12
CA ALA A 216 28.91 -34.73 -22.43
C ALA A 216 28.73 -34.99 -23.93
N MET A 217 27.77 -34.30 -24.55
CA MET A 217 27.48 -34.40 -25.97
C MET A 217 28.65 -33.94 -26.83
N VAL A 218 29.18 -32.74 -26.58
CA VAL A 218 30.37 -32.19 -27.27
C VAL A 218 31.56 -33.16 -27.19
N LYS A 219 31.77 -33.80 -26.04
CA LYS A 219 32.83 -34.81 -25.86
C LYS A 219 32.58 -36.05 -26.73
N GLY A 220 31.33 -36.51 -26.85
CA GLY A 220 30.92 -37.63 -27.69
C GLY A 220 31.07 -37.35 -29.19
N MET A 221 30.68 -36.14 -29.62
CA MET A 221 30.69 -35.69 -31.02
C MET A 221 32.03 -35.95 -31.72
N ARG A 222 33.16 -35.75 -31.04
CA ARG A 222 34.49 -35.96 -31.65
C ARG A 222 34.69 -37.36 -32.20
N ASN A 223 34.27 -38.38 -31.45
CA ASN A 223 34.43 -39.76 -31.85
C ASN A 223 33.49 -40.13 -33.00
N GLU A 224 32.25 -39.64 -32.95
CA GLU A 224 31.25 -39.91 -33.98
C GLU A 224 31.57 -39.22 -35.31
N ILE A 225 32.05 -37.97 -35.27
CA ILE A 225 32.56 -37.26 -36.46
C ILE A 225 33.73 -38.03 -37.07
N LEU A 226 34.66 -38.53 -36.25
CA LEU A 226 35.77 -39.36 -36.72
C LEU A 226 35.28 -40.67 -37.37
N GLN A 227 34.24 -41.30 -36.83
CA GLN A 227 33.62 -42.50 -37.43
C GLN A 227 33.03 -42.20 -38.82
N ILE A 228 32.33 -41.08 -38.99
CA ILE A 228 31.81 -40.69 -40.32
C ILE A 228 32.95 -40.37 -41.30
N LYS A 229 34.00 -39.67 -40.86
CA LYS A 229 35.18 -39.38 -41.70
C LYS A 229 35.88 -40.67 -42.16
N GLU A 230 36.06 -41.63 -41.26
CA GLU A 230 36.69 -42.91 -41.60
C GLU A 230 35.77 -43.75 -42.51
N ALA A 231 34.46 -43.76 -42.27
CA ALA A 231 33.50 -44.42 -43.16
C ALA A 231 33.52 -43.81 -44.58
N ASN A 232 33.59 -42.49 -44.70
CA ASN A 232 33.73 -41.82 -46.00
C ASN A 232 35.04 -42.21 -46.71
N LYS A 233 36.16 -42.28 -45.97
CA LYS A 233 37.45 -42.71 -46.52
C LYS A 233 37.42 -44.16 -47.00
N GLN A 234 36.69 -45.04 -46.31
CA GLN A 234 36.44 -46.42 -46.75
C GLN A 234 35.59 -46.45 -48.04
N LEU A 235 34.51 -45.65 -48.11
CA LEU A 235 33.70 -45.51 -49.33
C LEU A 235 34.52 -45.02 -50.52
N ASP A 236 35.37 -44.01 -50.33
CA ASP A 236 36.24 -43.51 -51.41
C ASP A 236 37.27 -44.55 -51.84
N SER A 237 37.80 -45.35 -50.90
CA SER A 237 38.68 -46.48 -51.21
C SER A 237 37.94 -47.57 -52.02
N GLN A 238 36.69 -47.89 -51.66
CA GLN A 238 35.85 -48.85 -52.38
C GLN A 238 35.47 -48.34 -53.79
N ARG A 239 35.08 -47.07 -53.92
CA ARG A 239 34.81 -46.43 -55.22
C ARG A 239 36.03 -46.52 -56.13
N LYS A 240 37.21 -46.17 -55.62
CA LYS A 240 38.47 -46.28 -56.35
C LYS A 240 38.78 -47.73 -56.73
N ALA A 241 38.57 -48.69 -55.83
CA ALA A 241 38.73 -50.12 -56.11
C ALA A 241 37.78 -50.61 -57.22
N LEU A 242 36.52 -50.18 -57.20
CA LEU A 242 35.53 -50.52 -58.23
C LEU A 242 35.91 -49.92 -59.58
N THR A 243 36.28 -48.63 -59.64
CA THR A 243 36.80 -48.01 -60.87
C THR A 243 38.00 -48.77 -61.40
N ASN A 244 38.91 -49.17 -60.50
CA ASN A 244 40.08 -49.95 -60.81
C ASN A 244 39.73 -51.32 -61.44
N LEU A 245 38.75 -52.02 -60.89
CA LEU A 245 38.27 -53.30 -61.43
C LEU A 245 37.59 -53.14 -62.80
N MET A 246 36.80 -52.08 -62.97
CA MET A 246 36.18 -51.76 -64.26
C MET A 246 37.23 -51.53 -65.34
N GLU A 247 38.28 -50.74 -65.05
CA GLU A 247 39.37 -50.51 -66.01
C GLU A 247 40.13 -51.80 -66.36
N ASN A 248 40.40 -52.66 -65.38
CA ASN A 248 41.00 -53.97 -65.64
C ASN A 248 40.12 -54.83 -66.55
N ARG A 249 38.80 -54.87 -66.30
CA ARG A 249 37.85 -55.61 -67.13
C ARG A 249 37.75 -55.06 -68.55
N LYS A 250 37.76 -53.72 -68.71
CA LYS A 250 37.80 -53.07 -70.04
C LYS A 250 39.02 -53.52 -70.82
N MET A 251 40.19 -53.53 -70.19
CA MET A 251 41.44 -53.96 -70.83
C MET A 251 41.42 -55.44 -71.19
N MET A 252 40.89 -56.30 -70.31
CA MET A 252 40.76 -57.74 -70.56
C MET A 252 39.87 -58.01 -71.79
N LEU A 253 38.67 -57.40 -71.84
CA LEU A 253 37.76 -57.52 -72.98
C LEU A 253 38.33 -56.89 -74.26
N THR A 254 39.10 -55.81 -74.15
CA THR A 254 39.76 -55.17 -75.30
C THR A 254 40.77 -56.12 -75.93
N ASN A 255 41.56 -56.81 -75.09
CA ASN A 255 42.52 -57.80 -75.56
C ASN A 255 41.82 -59.03 -76.15
N GLU A 256 40.73 -59.49 -75.54
CA GLU A 256 39.92 -60.59 -76.08
C GLU A 256 39.34 -60.23 -77.46
N CYS A 257 38.79 -59.02 -77.61
CA CYS A 257 38.30 -58.49 -78.89
C CYS A 257 39.40 -58.44 -79.95
N PHE A 258 40.61 -58.00 -79.59
CA PHE A 258 41.71 -57.91 -80.56
C PHE A 258 42.31 -59.28 -80.92
N MET A 259 42.48 -60.16 -79.92
CA MET A 259 43.22 -61.41 -80.04
C MET A 259 42.37 -62.58 -80.51
N ALA A 260 41.12 -62.67 -80.04
CA ALA A 260 40.28 -63.85 -80.17
C ALA A 260 38.99 -63.60 -80.97
N GLU A 261 38.38 -62.41 -80.87
CA GLU A 261 37.13 -62.13 -81.59
C GLU A 261 37.36 -62.10 -83.11
N LYS A 262 36.68 -63.01 -83.82
CA LYS A 262 36.70 -63.08 -85.28
C LYS A 262 35.80 -62.01 -85.88
N ASN A 263 36.28 -61.31 -86.90
CA ASN A 263 35.49 -60.30 -87.62
C ASN A 263 35.32 -60.73 -89.08
N GLU A 264 34.10 -60.64 -89.62
CA GLU A 264 33.81 -61.04 -91.00
C GLU A 264 34.62 -60.25 -92.05
N SER A 265 34.99 -59.01 -91.71
CA SER A 265 35.83 -58.15 -92.55
C SER A 265 37.31 -58.55 -92.52
N TYR A 266 37.72 -59.41 -91.58
CA TYR A 266 39.09 -59.87 -91.43
C TYR A 266 39.22 -61.28 -91.98
N ARG A 267 39.73 -61.37 -93.21
CA ARG A 267 40.05 -62.64 -93.87
C ARG A 267 41.51 -62.64 -94.30
N CYS A 268 42.19 -63.74 -94.00
CA CYS A 268 43.58 -63.93 -94.40
C CYS A 268 43.67 -64.18 -95.92
N CYS A 269 42.69 -64.89 -96.49
CA CYS A 269 42.65 -65.24 -97.91
C CYS A 269 41.55 -64.43 -98.62
N ALA A 270 41.78 -64.10 -99.90
CA ALA A 270 40.84 -63.26 -100.67
C ALA A 270 39.52 -63.98 -100.95
N ASN A 271 39.58 -65.29 -101.22
CA ASN A 271 38.44 -66.17 -101.46
C ASN A 271 38.59 -67.45 -100.61
N ASP A 272 37.47 -68.03 -100.17
CA ASP A 272 37.46 -69.27 -99.38
C ASP A 272 37.94 -70.50 -100.19
N ASP A 273 38.05 -70.34 -101.52
CA ASP A 273 38.50 -71.36 -102.48
C ASP A 273 39.99 -71.30 -102.84
N ASP A 274 40.81 -70.40 -102.25
CA ASP A 274 42.26 -70.39 -102.55
C ASP A 274 42.90 -71.70 -102.04
N PRO A 275 43.39 -72.59 -102.93
CA PRO A 275 43.95 -73.88 -102.55
C PRO A 275 45.25 -73.74 -101.74
N ASN A 276 45.84 -72.54 -101.68
CA ASN A 276 47.01 -72.25 -100.86
C ASN A 276 46.65 -71.67 -99.49
N CYS A 277 45.36 -71.53 -99.17
CA CYS A 277 44.90 -71.07 -97.86
C CYS A 277 44.85 -72.24 -96.88
N PRO A 278 45.55 -72.18 -95.73
CA PRO A 278 45.39 -73.18 -94.68
C PRO A 278 43.92 -73.23 -94.24
N ASP A 279 43.36 -74.44 -94.07
CA ASP A 279 41.95 -74.58 -93.69
C ASP A 279 41.63 -73.90 -92.35
N THR A 280 42.61 -73.80 -91.44
CA THR A 280 42.50 -73.05 -90.18
C THR A 280 42.39 -71.53 -90.34
N MET A 281 42.60 -71.01 -91.56
CA MET A 281 42.51 -69.59 -91.91
C MET A 281 41.44 -69.32 -92.98
N ARG A 282 40.66 -70.34 -93.39
CA ARG A 282 39.47 -70.14 -94.23
C ARG A 282 38.34 -69.59 -93.35
N GLY A 283 37.76 -68.46 -93.78
CA GLY A 283 36.75 -67.73 -93.04
C GLY A 283 37.28 -66.58 -92.16
N PRO A 284 36.41 -66.00 -91.32
CA PRO A 284 36.75 -64.89 -90.43
C PRO A 284 37.86 -65.23 -89.43
N VAL A 285 38.83 -64.34 -89.28
CA VAL A 285 39.94 -64.42 -88.30
C VAL A 285 39.92 -63.23 -87.34
N SER A 286 40.69 -63.30 -86.25
CA SER A 286 40.81 -62.17 -85.32
C SER A 286 41.66 -61.04 -85.90
N ALA A 287 41.56 -59.83 -85.33
CA ALA A 287 42.39 -58.70 -85.75
C ALA A 287 43.89 -59.01 -85.65
N HIS A 288 44.29 -59.70 -84.57
CA HIS A 288 45.65 -60.20 -84.37
C HIS A 288 46.09 -61.17 -85.46
N GLN A 289 45.29 -62.20 -85.76
CA GLN A 289 45.61 -63.17 -86.80
C GLN A 289 45.63 -62.53 -88.20
N TYR A 290 44.71 -61.60 -88.45
CA TYR A 290 44.63 -60.86 -89.70
C TYR A 290 45.88 -60.04 -89.95
N VAL A 291 46.31 -59.21 -88.99
CA VAL A 291 47.48 -58.34 -89.19
C VAL A 291 48.75 -59.17 -89.40
N LEU A 292 48.91 -60.29 -88.68
CA LEU A 292 50.04 -61.20 -88.86
C LEU A 292 50.02 -61.88 -90.23
N CYS A 293 48.87 -62.41 -90.65
CA CYS A 293 48.73 -63.04 -91.96
C CYS A 293 48.97 -62.04 -93.10
N ARG A 294 48.31 -60.87 -93.07
CA ARG A 294 48.45 -59.85 -94.12
C ARG A 294 49.86 -59.30 -94.18
N PHE A 295 50.51 -59.11 -93.03
CA PHE A 295 51.90 -58.70 -92.98
C PHE A 295 52.80 -59.76 -93.63
N GLN A 296 52.63 -61.04 -93.30
CA GLN A 296 53.38 -62.15 -93.91
C GLN A 296 53.18 -62.21 -95.42
N GLN A 297 51.93 -62.15 -95.89
CA GLN A 297 51.59 -62.12 -97.32
C GLN A 297 52.27 -60.96 -98.05
N ASN A 298 52.28 -59.78 -97.45
CA ASN A 298 52.90 -58.59 -98.03
C ASN A 298 54.43 -58.65 -98.04
N GLN A 299 55.08 -59.46 -97.20
CA GLN A 299 56.52 -59.71 -97.32
C GLN A 299 56.87 -60.53 -98.58
N HIS A 300 55.92 -61.25 -99.18
CA HIS A 300 56.13 -61.92 -100.47
C HIS A 300 55.94 -60.99 -101.68
N ILE A 301 55.49 -59.75 -101.48
CA ILE A 301 55.30 -58.78 -102.56
C ILE A 301 56.62 -58.03 -102.80
N GLY A 302 57.22 -58.21 -103.97
CA GLY A 302 58.44 -57.49 -104.36
C GLY A 302 58.17 -56.03 -104.77
N ALA A 303 59.25 -55.28 -105.05
CA ALA A 303 59.22 -53.86 -105.40
C ALA A 303 58.42 -53.48 -106.68
N GLY A 304 57.83 -54.45 -107.38
CA GLY A 304 56.95 -54.25 -108.54
C GLY A 304 55.57 -54.88 -108.38
N GLY A 305 55.12 -55.16 -107.16
CA GLY A 305 53.82 -55.80 -106.90
C GLY A 305 53.77 -57.31 -107.20
N GLN A 306 54.83 -57.89 -107.76
CA GLN A 306 54.89 -59.31 -108.09
C GLN A 306 55.19 -60.18 -106.86
N ARG A 307 54.43 -61.27 -106.72
CA ARG A 307 54.62 -62.26 -105.65
C ARG A 307 55.88 -63.08 -105.90
N ARG A 308 56.84 -63.00 -104.98
CA ARG A 308 58.10 -63.77 -104.99
C ARG A 308 57.89 -65.08 -104.25
N LYS A 309 58.12 -66.20 -104.94
CA LYS A 309 58.09 -67.56 -104.35
C LYS A 309 59.54 -68.08 -104.26
N SER A 310 60.20 -67.86 -103.12
CA SER A 310 61.54 -68.37 -102.85
C SER A 310 61.66 -68.75 -101.38
N LYS A 311 62.33 -69.87 -101.08
CA LYS A 311 62.56 -70.33 -99.70
C LYS A 311 63.22 -69.26 -98.82
N VAL A 312 64.05 -68.38 -99.39
CA VAL A 312 64.69 -67.28 -98.66
C VAL A 312 63.67 -66.21 -98.27
N VAL A 313 62.78 -65.85 -99.19
CA VAL A 313 61.69 -64.89 -98.94
C VAL A 313 60.73 -65.45 -97.90
N ASP A 314 60.39 -66.74 -97.97
CA ASP A 314 59.52 -67.40 -96.98
C ASP A 314 60.13 -67.37 -95.58
N ARG A 315 61.44 -67.64 -95.45
CA ARG A 315 62.16 -67.54 -94.15
C ARG A 315 62.17 -66.11 -93.62
N GLN A 316 62.43 -65.11 -94.46
CA GLN A 316 62.43 -63.70 -94.06
C GLN A 316 61.04 -63.21 -93.66
N ALA A 317 60.00 -63.61 -94.40
CA ALA A 317 58.61 -63.32 -94.09
C ALA A 317 58.23 -63.90 -92.72
N ASN A 318 58.53 -65.17 -92.48
CA ASN A 318 58.24 -65.84 -91.22
C ASN A 318 58.97 -65.19 -90.03
N ALA A 319 60.27 -64.86 -90.20
CA ALA A 319 61.05 -64.21 -89.14
C ALA A 319 60.46 -62.84 -88.77
N ARG A 320 60.17 -62.00 -89.77
CA ARG A 320 59.58 -60.66 -89.51
C ARG A 320 58.17 -60.74 -88.94
N THR A 321 57.36 -61.71 -89.38
CA THR A 321 56.02 -61.94 -88.79
C THR A 321 56.15 -62.39 -87.33
N SER A 322 57.16 -63.21 -87.00
CA SER A 322 57.46 -63.58 -85.61
C SER A 322 57.85 -62.35 -84.77
N ASP A 323 58.65 -61.43 -85.32
CA ASP A 323 59.01 -60.18 -84.63
C ASP A 323 57.78 -59.30 -84.37
N LEU A 324 56.87 -59.20 -85.34
CA LEU A 324 55.60 -58.49 -85.17
C LEU A 324 54.73 -59.16 -84.12
N ALA A 325 54.59 -60.49 -84.18
CA ALA A 325 53.85 -61.26 -83.19
C ALA A 325 54.42 -61.09 -81.78
N ALA A 326 55.75 -60.97 -81.64
CA ALA A 326 56.40 -60.71 -80.35
C ALA A 326 56.06 -59.31 -79.81
N ILE A 327 56.01 -58.28 -80.65
CA ILE A 327 55.62 -56.91 -80.23
C ILE A 327 54.15 -56.87 -79.84
N LEU A 328 53.28 -57.50 -80.64
CA LEU A 328 51.85 -57.61 -80.34
C LEU A 328 51.67 -58.35 -79.01
N SER A 329 52.32 -59.49 -78.82
CA SER A 329 52.29 -60.23 -77.54
C SER A 329 52.83 -59.39 -76.36
N ASP A 330 53.87 -58.59 -76.56
CA ASP A 330 54.42 -57.70 -75.51
C ASP A 330 53.40 -56.61 -75.09
N ILE A 331 52.63 -56.07 -76.04
CA ILE A 331 51.53 -55.14 -75.74
C ILE A 331 50.46 -55.84 -74.89
N PHE A 332 50.08 -57.07 -75.23
CA PHE A 332 48.96 -57.76 -74.59
C PHE A 332 49.33 -58.43 -73.26
N ASN A 333 50.52 -59.03 -73.14
CA ASN A 333 51.01 -59.68 -71.92
C ASN A 333 51.26 -58.69 -70.77
N LYS A 334 51.40 -57.39 -71.09
CA LYS A 334 51.52 -56.31 -70.09
C LYS A 334 50.17 -55.78 -69.59
N SER A 335 49.07 -56.26 -70.14
CA SER A 335 47.73 -55.89 -69.67
C SER A 335 47.33 -56.71 -68.44
N PRO A 336 46.45 -56.19 -67.57
CA PRO A 336 45.96 -56.93 -66.40
C PRO A 336 45.25 -58.23 -66.83
N ILE A 337 45.62 -59.36 -66.22
CA ILE A 337 45.13 -60.69 -66.62
C ILE A 337 43.96 -61.17 -65.75
N ASP A 338 43.74 -60.62 -64.55
CA ASP A 338 42.67 -61.11 -63.68
C ASP A 338 42.00 -60.02 -62.82
N PRO A 339 40.73 -59.65 -63.09
CA PRO A 339 39.96 -58.73 -62.26
C PRO A 339 39.37 -59.46 -61.04
N ASN A 340 40.22 -59.93 -60.12
CA ASN A 340 39.72 -60.46 -58.86
C ASN A 340 39.12 -59.33 -58.01
N LEU A 341 37.83 -59.45 -57.68
CA LEU A 341 37.16 -58.51 -56.78
C LEU A 341 37.73 -58.61 -55.37
N ALA A 342 37.84 -57.45 -54.71
CA ALA A 342 38.10 -57.39 -53.29
C ALA A 342 36.98 -58.12 -52.52
N LYS A 343 37.35 -59.05 -51.64
CA LYS A 343 36.41 -59.75 -50.76
C LYS A 343 36.27 -59.03 -49.42
N THR A 344 37.25 -58.20 -49.06
CA THR A 344 37.27 -57.43 -47.80
C THR A 344 37.56 -55.95 -48.04
N PRO A 345 37.17 -55.05 -47.12
CA PRO A 345 37.53 -53.63 -47.19
C PRO A 345 39.06 -53.40 -47.24
N GLN A 346 39.85 -54.20 -46.51
CA GLN A 346 41.31 -54.10 -46.54
C GLN A 346 41.88 -54.47 -47.92
N GLU A 347 41.36 -55.53 -48.55
CA GLU A 347 41.74 -55.89 -49.92
C GLU A 347 41.36 -54.81 -50.93
N ALA A 348 40.17 -54.20 -50.76
CA ALA A 348 39.73 -53.09 -51.60
C ALA A 348 40.70 -51.91 -51.50
N GLN A 349 41.17 -51.59 -50.29
CA GLN A 349 42.13 -50.52 -50.06
C GLN A 349 43.52 -50.83 -50.66
N GLN A 350 43.97 -52.08 -50.58
CA GLN A 350 45.20 -52.51 -51.26
C GLN A 350 45.06 -52.43 -52.79
N LEU A 351 43.93 -52.84 -53.36
CA LEU A 351 43.63 -52.76 -54.78
C LEU A 351 43.48 -51.31 -55.27
N ALA A 352 42.89 -50.43 -54.46
CA ALA A 352 42.76 -49.00 -54.73
C ALA A 352 44.13 -48.28 -54.77
N ASN A 353 45.12 -48.80 -54.04
CA ASN A 353 46.48 -48.25 -54.00
C ASN A 353 47.42 -48.84 -55.04
N LYS A 354 47.05 -49.96 -55.68
CA LYS A 354 47.83 -50.50 -56.80
C LYS A 354 47.67 -49.61 -58.03
N PRO A 355 48.77 -49.09 -58.61
CA PRO A 355 48.69 -48.33 -59.85
C PRO A 355 48.24 -49.27 -60.98
N ILE A 356 47.15 -48.92 -61.65
CA ILE A 356 46.70 -49.66 -62.83
C ILE A 356 47.49 -49.21 -64.04
N ARG A 357 48.08 -50.18 -64.72
CA ARG A 357 48.61 -49.98 -66.07
C ARG A 357 47.46 -50.20 -67.06
N VAL A 358 46.68 -49.15 -67.31
CA VAL A 358 45.75 -49.12 -68.44
C VAL A 358 46.61 -48.91 -69.68
N LEU A 359 46.51 -49.79 -70.67
CA LEU A 359 47.19 -49.64 -71.97
C LEU A 359 46.20 -49.04 -72.95
N THR A 360 45.89 -47.76 -72.81
CA THR A 360 44.99 -47.07 -73.76
C THR A 360 45.61 -47.03 -75.16
N ALA A 361 44.82 -46.72 -76.19
CA ALA A 361 45.37 -46.48 -77.53
C ALA A 361 46.45 -45.38 -77.52
N ALA A 362 46.33 -44.37 -76.64
CA ALA A 362 47.35 -43.35 -76.44
C ALA A 362 48.64 -43.92 -75.81
N ASP A 363 48.52 -44.83 -74.84
CA ASP A 363 49.69 -45.54 -74.29
C ASP A 363 50.40 -46.39 -75.34
N ILE A 364 49.62 -47.09 -76.19
CA ILE A 364 50.18 -47.87 -77.30
C ILE A 364 50.88 -46.94 -78.29
N THR A 365 50.27 -45.80 -78.59
CA THR A 365 50.84 -44.78 -79.47
C THR A 365 52.17 -44.26 -78.90
N SER A 366 52.21 -43.91 -77.61
CA SER A 366 53.40 -43.36 -76.97
C SER A 366 54.54 -44.38 -76.85
N LYS A 367 54.23 -45.62 -76.48
CA LYS A 367 55.25 -46.63 -76.11
C LYS A 367 55.63 -47.58 -77.24
N TYR A 368 54.71 -47.86 -78.16
CA TYR A 368 54.87 -48.93 -79.16
C TYR A 368 54.76 -48.46 -80.60
N LYS A 369 54.23 -47.27 -80.91
CA LYS A 369 54.09 -46.79 -82.29
C LYS A 369 55.40 -46.83 -83.07
N GLY A 370 56.49 -46.29 -82.53
CA GLY A 370 57.79 -46.32 -83.21
C GLY A 370 58.33 -47.74 -83.48
N ARG A 371 57.91 -48.74 -82.70
CA ARG A 371 58.22 -50.16 -82.96
C ARG A 371 57.30 -50.73 -84.03
N LEU A 372 56.00 -50.42 -83.98
CA LEU A 372 54.99 -50.87 -84.95
C LEU A 372 55.21 -50.25 -86.35
N ASP A 373 55.62 -48.98 -86.43
CA ASP A 373 55.91 -48.26 -87.68
C ASP A 373 57.01 -48.96 -88.49
N LYS A 374 57.92 -49.71 -87.86
CA LYS A 374 58.96 -50.50 -88.56
C LYS A 374 58.39 -51.64 -89.39
N PHE A 375 57.12 -52.00 -89.16
CA PHE A 375 56.39 -53.04 -89.89
C PHE A 375 55.45 -52.43 -90.94
N ASN A 376 55.42 -51.11 -91.09
CA ASN A 376 54.69 -50.47 -92.18
C ASN A 376 55.44 -50.64 -93.50
N GLY A 377 54.74 -51.04 -94.57
CA GLY A 377 55.35 -51.24 -95.88
C GLY A 377 54.56 -52.17 -96.80
N ASN A 378 54.93 -52.20 -98.08
CA ASN A 378 54.30 -53.03 -99.12
C ASN A 378 52.75 -52.92 -99.14
N GLY A 379 52.22 -51.72 -98.88
CA GLY A 379 50.78 -51.44 -98.90
C GLY A 379 50.01 -51.79 -97.62
N LEU A 380 50.68 -52.13 -96.51
CA LEU A 380 50.04 -52.35 -95.19
C LEU A 380 50.54 -51.33 -94.16
N ASP A 381 49.61 -50.60 -93.55
CA ASP A 381 49.86 -49.75 -92.38
C ASP A 381 49.53 -50.54 -91.11
N VAL A 382 50.52 -51.28 -90.61
CA VAL A 382 50.41 -52.13 -89.42
C VAL A 382 50.12 -51.28 -88.19
N SER A 383 50.84 -50.18 -87.99
CA SER A 383 50.64 -49.31 -86.82
C SER A 383 49.24 -48.68 -86.82
N GLY A 384 48.80 -48.13 -87.96
CA GLY A 384 47.46 -47.53 -88.06
C GLY A 384 46.36 -48.57 -87.89
N PHE A 385 46.53 -49.77 -88.46
CA PHE A 385 45.58 -50.87 -88.27
C PHE A 385 45.47 -51.28 -86.80
N VAL A 386 46.60 -51.52 -86.12
CA VAL A 386 46.62 -51.92 -84.70
C VAL A 386 45.97 -50.85 -83.84
N LEU A 387 46.36 -49.58 -83.97
CA LEU A 387 45.81 -48.49 -83.15
C LEU A 387 44.31 -48.28 -83.39
N LYS A 388 43.87 -48.26 -84.65
CA LYS A 388 42.45 -48.10 -84.99
C LYS A 388 41.61 -49.25 -84.45
N THR A 389 42.06 -50.48 -84.68
CA THR A 389 41.29 -51.67 -84.28
C THR A 389 41.28 -51.84 -82.77
N TYR A 390 42.40 -51.60 -82.10
CA TYR A 390 42.49 -51.63 -80.65
C TYR A 390 41.62 -50.55 -80.00
N SER A 391 41.62 -49.32 -80.55
CA SER A 391 40.73 -48.25 -80.08
C SER A 391 39.25 -48.62 -80.26
N SER A 392 38.89 -49.26 -81.38
CA SER A 392 37.52 -49.75 -81.61
C SER A 392 37.13 -50.81 -80.57
N CYS A 393 38.00 -51.79 -80.33
CA CYS A 393 37.83 -52.81 -79.29
C CYS A 393 37.71 -52.20 -77.89
N PHE A 394 38.48 -51.16 -77.58
CA PHE A 394 38.41 -50.47 -76.30
C PHE A 394 37.07 -49.77 -76.11
N THR A 395 36.59 -49.02 -77.10
CA THR A 395 35.27 -48.37 -77.04
C THR A 395 34.15 -49.38 -76.84
N LYS A 396 34.19 -50.50 -77.58
CA LYS A 396 33.21 -51.60 -77.42
C LYS A 396 33.26 -52.22 -76.02
N SER A 397 34.47 -52.44 -75.49
CA SER A 397 34.68 -52.99 -74.16
C SER A 397 34.25 -52.03 -73.05
N ALA A 398 34.55 -50.74 -73.19
CA ALA A 398 34.09 -49.69 -72.28
C ALA A 398 32.57 -49.65 -72.20
N TYR A 399 31.88 -49.66 -73.36
CA TYR A 399 30.43 -49.75 -73.41
C TYR A 399 29.90 -51.02 -72.73
N SER A 400 30.53 -52.17 -72.97
CA SER A 400 30.12 -53.43 -72.33
C SER A 400 30.26 -53.37 -70.80
N VAL A 401 31.37 -52.85 -70.28
CA VAL A 401 31.61 -52.75 -68.83
C VAL A 401 30.71 -51.70 -68.18
N ASP A 402 30.46 -50.58 -68.84
CA ASP A 402 29.53 -49.56 -68.35
C ASP A 402 28.09 -50.10 -68.35
N LYS A 403 27.72 -50.91 -69.36
CA LYS A 403 26.45 -51.65 -69.37
C LYS A 403 26.40 -52.68 -68.24
N GLU A 404 27.48 -53.43 -67.99
CA GLU A 404 27.55 -54.36 -66.85
C GLU A 404 27.28 -53.60 -65.54
N ARG A 405 27.92 -52.46 -65.30
CA ARG A 405 27.73 -51.63 -64.09
C ARG A 405 26.28 -51.25 -63.81
N ILE A 406 25.48 -50.97 -64.83
CA ILE A 406 24.08 -50.56 -64.67
C ILE A 406 23.08 -51.71 -64.77
N THR A 407 23.50 -52.89 -65.26
CA THR A 407 22.62 -54.05 -65.42
C THR A 407 22.51 -54.81 -64.12
N SER A 408 21.30 -54.92 -63.57
CA SER A 408 21.05 -55.65 -62.33
C SER A 408 21.55 -57.09 -62.40
N GLY A 409 22.15 -57.57 -61.30
CA GLY A 409 22.66 -58.94 -61.18
C GLY A 409 24.09 -59.16 -61.69
N THR A 410 24.70 -58.20 -62.37
CA THR A 410 26.15 -58.27 -62.67
C THR A 410 26.97 -57.97 -61.42
N THR A 411 28.23 -58.38 -61.42
CA THR A 411 29.12 -58.16 -60.27
C THR A 411 29.42 -56.68 -60.03
N PHE A 412 29.57 -55.87 -61.09
CA PHE A 412 29.77 -54.42 -60.94
C PHE A 412 28.53 -53.69 -60.45
N TYR A 413 27.34 -54.10 -60.87
CA TYR A 413 26.10 -53.55 -60.35
C TYR A 413 25.95 -53.85 -58.86
N VAL A 414 26.15 -55.11 -58.46
CA VAL A 414 26.05 -55.53 -57.05
C VAL A 414 27.02 -54.74 -56.18
N GLU A 415 28.27 -54.54 -56.63
CA GLU A 415 29.26 -53.80 -55.85
C GLU A 415 28.97 -52.28 -55.83
N ALA A 416 28.51 -51.70 -56.94
CA ALA A 416 28.08 -50.30 -56.99
C ALA A 416 26.88 -50.04 -56.05
N GLU A 417 25.88 -50.93 -56.04
CA GLU A 417 24.75 -50.86 -55.13
C GLU A 417 25.17 -51.01 -53.67
N LYS A 418 26.13 -51.90 -53.35
CA LYS A 418 26.68 -52.00 -51.98
C LYS A 418 27.33 -50.68 -51.53
N ILE A 419 28.13 -50.04 -52.38
CA ILE A 419 28.75 -48.74 -52.07
C ILE A 419 27.66 -47.69 -51.87
N LEU A 420 26.64 -47.64 -52.74
CA LEU A 420 25.52 -46.70 -52.61
C LEU A 420 24.67 -46.95 -51.36
N ALA A 421 24.45 -48.21 -50.98
CA ALA A 421 23.74 -48.58 -49.76
C ALA A 421 24.55 -48.18 -48.51
N ALA A 422 25.86 -48.41 -48.50
CA ALA A 422 26.74 -47.97 -47.43
C ALA A 422 26.81 -46.43 -47.34
N GLU A 423 26.83 -45.73 -48.47
CA GLU A 423 26.77 -44.26 -48.50
C GLU A 423 25.44 -43.74 -47.95
N ARG A 424 24.30 -44.34 -48.34
CA ARG A 424 22.98 -44.00 -47.78
C ARG A 424 22.96 -44.17 -46.27
N LYS A 425 23.48 -45.30 -45.77
CA LYS A 425 23.57 -45.55 -44.32
C LYS A 425 24.41 -44.50 -43.59
N VAL A 426 25.61 -44.16 -44.10
CA VAL A 426 26.45 -43.13 -43.47
C VAL A 426 25.76 -41.76 -43.46
N LYS A 427 25.00 -41.43 -44.52
CA LYS A 427 24.19 -40.20 -44.57
C LYS A 427 23.04 -40.22 -43.55
N GLU A 428 22.34 -41.34 -43.43
CA GLU A 428 21.28 -41.53 -42.43
C GLU A 428 21.83 -41.39 -41.01
N ASP A 429 22.91 -42.12 -40.68
CA ASP A 429 23.58 -42.05 -39.38
C ASP A 429 24.00 -40.61 -39.05
N GLY A 430 24.64 -39.91 -40.00
CA GLY A 430 25.03 -38.52 -39.79
C GLY A 430 23.87 -37.53 -39.71
N ALA A 431 22.75 -37.78 -40.40
CA ALA A 431 21.55 -36.95 -40.30
C ALA A 431 20.86 -37.10 -38.93
N VAL A 432 20.84 -38.32 -38.36
CA VAL A 432 20.36 -38.55 -36.99
C VAL A 432 21.20 -37.78 -35.97
N LEU A 433 22.53 -37.82 -36.11
CA LEU A 433 23.43 -37.04 -35.27
C LEU A 433 23.20 -35.53 -35.41
N LEU A 434 23.12 -35.04 -36.65
CA LEU A 434 22.90 -33.63 -36.93
C LEU A 434 21.59 -33.11 -36.32
N ASN A 435 20.51 -33.87 -36.44
CA ASN A 435 19.23 -33.52 -35.82
C ASN A 435 19.30 -33.51 -34.30
N THR A 436 19.94 -34.52 -33.70
CA THR A 436 20.13 -34.60 -32.23
C THR A 436 20.91 -33.40 -31.70
N TYR A 437 21.98 -33.01 -32.41
CA TYR A 437 22.85 -31.90 -32.01
C TYR A 437 22.25 -30.54 -32.28
N SER A 438 21.50 -30.40 -33.38
CA SER A 438 20.70 -29.20 -33.63
C SER A 438 19.65 -29.00 -32.53
N GLN A 439 18.96 -30.06 -32.09
CA GLN A 439 18.00 -29.97 -30.99
C GLN A 439 18.67 -29.56 -29.67
N GLN A 440 19.80 -30.17 -29.30
CA GLN A 440 20.52 -29.76 -28.08
C GLN A 440 21.00 -28.30 -28.15
N TYR A 441 21.41 -27.83 -29.33
CA TYR A 441 21.78 -26.44 -29.55
C TYR A 441 20.57 -25.51 -29.32
N MET A 442 19.41 -25.86 -29.86
CA MET A 442 18.15 -25.11 -29.67
C MET A 442 17.73 -25.10 -28.20
N ASP A 443 17.74 -26.25 -27.52
CA ASP A 443 17.42 -26.36 -26.09
C ASP A 443 18.38 -25.51 -25.23
N SER A 444 19.68 -25.52 -25.57
CA SER A 444 20.69 -24.71 -24.89
C SER A 444 20.46 -23.21 -25.11
N LEU A 445 20.09 -22.79 -26.31
CA LEU A 445 19.77 -21.39 -26.60
C LEU A 445 18.46 -20.96 -25.95
N GLU A 446 17.41 -21.78 -25.96
CA GLU A 446 16.15 -21.46 -25.30
C GLU A 446 16.34 -21.25 -23.79
N ALA A 447 17.13 -22.12 -23.15
CA ALA A 447 17.49 -21.97 -21.74
C ALA A 447 18.46 -20.83 -21.45
N LEU A 448 19.18 -20.35 -22.46
CA LEU A 448 19.88 -19.10 -22.36
C LEU A 448 18.87 -17.96 -22.59
N ILE A 449 18.60 -17.63 -23.85
CA ILE A 449 17.98 -16.38 -24.29
C ILE A 449 16.44 -16.40 -24.30
N GLY A 450 15.80 -17.52 -23.97
CA GLY A 450 14.34 -17.67 -24.03
C GLY A 450 13.80 -17.74 -25.46
N GLN A 451 14.66 -17.95 -26.45
CA GLN A 451 14.29 -18.04 -27.86
C GLN A 451 14.82 -19.34 -28.45
N HIS A 452 13.94 -20.04 -29.16
CA HIS A 452 14.26 -21.25 -29.89
C HIS A 452 14.81 -20.88 -31.29
N MET A 453 16.10 -20.55 -31.38
CA MET A 453 16.75 -20.23 -32.65
C MET A 453 17.33 -21.48 -33.32
N PRO A 454 16.77 -21.94 -34.45
CA PRO A 454 17.29 -23.13 -35.12
C PRO A 454 18.67 -22.90 -35.72
N LEU A 455 19.51 -23.92 -35.64
CA LEU A 455 20.76 -23.95 -36.39
C LEU A 455 20.43 -24.20 -37.87
N ASP A 456 20.94 -23.37 -38.78
CA ASP A 456 20.76 -23.61 -40.22
C ASP A 456 21.60 -24.80 -40.66
N THR A 457 20.95 -25.95 -40.81
CA THR A 457 21.54 -27.21 -41.26
C THR A 457 21.21 -27.54 -42.72
N THR A 458 20.63 -26.60 -43.47
CA THR A 458 20.08 -26.86 -44.81
C THR A 458 21.14 -27.35 -45.79
N ALA A 459 22.35 -26.81 -45.71
CA ALA A 459 23.49 -27.21 -46.54
C ALA A 459 24.01 -28.63 -46.21
N CYS A 460 23.74 -29.12 -45.00
CA CYS A 460 24.28 -30.37 -44.49
C CYS A 460 23.44 -31.58 -44.93
N ASN A 461 22.12 -31.43 -44.96
CA ASN A 461 21.18 -32.53 -45.26
C ASN A 461 21.28 -33.08 -46.68
N LYS A 462 21.85 -32.31 -47.62
CA LYS A 462 22.02 -32.73 -49.03
C LYS A 462 23.48 -33.05 -49.39
N GLY A 463 24.39 -32.97 -48.42
CA GLY A 463 25.82 -33.11 -48.64
C GLY A 463 26.29 -34.53 -48.94
N THR A 464 27.54 -34.63 -49.39
CA THR A 464 28.29 -35.90 -49.33
C THR A 464 28.59 -36.24 -47.86
N PRO A 465 28.95 -37.50 -47.52
CA PRO A 465 29.33 -37.84 -46.14
C PRO A 465 30.45 -36.94 -45.58
N LEU A 466 31.38 -36.49 -46.42
CA LEU A 466 32.41 -35.53 -46.03
C LEU A 466 31.84 -34.15 -45.69
N THR A 467 30.91 -33.64 -46.51
CA THR A 467 30.20 -32.38 -46.23
C THR A 467 29.45 -32.47 -44.90
N LEU A 468 28.77 -33.59 -44.65
CA LEU A 468 28.04 -33.85 -43.41
C LEU A 468 28.98 -33.90 -42.19
N ALA A 469 30.15 -34.55 -42.31
CA ALA A 469 31.15 -34.57 -41.25
C ALA A 469 31.69 -33.17 -40.91
N ASN A 470 31.93 -32.32 -41.93
CA ASN A 470 32.37 -30.95 -41.71
C ASN A 470 31.26 -30.11 -41.05
N CYS A 471 30.01 -30.27 -41.47
CA CYS A 471 28.86 -29.67 -40.81
C CYS A 471 28.76 -30.05 -39.33
N LEU A 472 28.97 -31.32 -38.99
CA LEU A 472 28.96 -31.79 -37.60
C LEU A 472 30.11 -31.17 -36.79
N ASP A 473 31.29 -30.94 -37.39
CA ASP A 473 32.37 -30.18 -36.77
C ASP A 473 31.96 -28.72 -36.49
N ASP A 474 31.28 -28.06 -37.43
CA ASP A 474 30.78 -26.70 -37.23
C ASP A 474 29.71 -26.64 -36.12
N VAL A 475 28.79 -27.59 -36.10
CA VAL A 475 27.80 -27.75 -35.02
C VAL A 475 28.50 -27.96 -33.67
N ARG A 476 29.56 -28.79 -33.63
CA ARG A 476 30.34 -29.02 -32.41
C ARG A 476 30.97 -27.72 -31.92
N ASN A 477 31.62 -26.97 -32.81
CA ASN A 477 32.27 -25.71 -32.46
C ASN A 477 31.25 -24.66 -31.98
N ASN A 478 30.05 -24.63 -32.58
CA ASN A 478 28.95 -23.78 -32.11
C ASN A 478 28.43 -24.20 -30.73
N LEU A 479 28.26 -25.49 -30.46
CA LEU A 479 27.90 -26.01 -29.14
C LEU A 479 28.98 -25.75 -28.08
N GLU A 480 30.27 -25.93 -28.43
CA GLU A 480 31.42 -25.55 -27.59
C GLU A 480 31.34 -24.05 -27.27
N GLY A 481 31.08 -23.20 -28.28
CA GLY A 481 30.92 -21.75 -28.12
C GLY A 481 29.74 -21.32 -27.25
N VAL A 482 28.61 -22.04 -27.33
CA VAL A 482 27.45 -21.82 -26.45
C VAL A 482 27.73 -22.30 -25.02
N LEU A 483 28.52 -23.37 -24.86
CA LEU A 483 28.88 -23.91 -23.55
C LEU A 483 29.85 -22.97 -22.81
N ASP A 484 30.89 -22.50 -23.48
CA ASP A 484 32.00 -21.74 -22.88
C ASP A 484 31.83 -20.21 -22.96
N GLY A 485 30.92 -19.72 -23.82
CA GLY A 485 30.66 -18.30 -23.99
C GLY A 485 31.55 -17.60 -25.03
N THR A 486 32.23 -18.36 -25.91
CA THR A 486 33.08 -17.81 -26.97
C THR A 486 32.30 -17.41 -28.23
N SER A 487 31.07 -17.91 -28.42
CA SER A 487 30.21 -17.50 -29.54
C SER A 487 29.52 -16.15 -29.26
N ALA A 488 29.38 -15.30 -30.29
CA ALA A 488 28.68 -14.01 -30.16
C ALA A 488 27.19 -14.17 -29.78
N SER A 489 26.57 -15.28 -30.17
CA SER A 489 25.19 -15.63 -29.82
C SER A 489 25.02 -16.11 -28.38
N SER A 490 26.12 -16.36 -27.65
CA SER A 490 26.08 -16.80 -26.26
C SER A 490 25.96 -15.67 -25.23
N GLU A 491 26.02 -14.41 -25.69
CA GLU A 491 25.89 -13.25 -24.80
C GLU A 491 24.43 -13.04 -24.38
N MET A 492 24.24 -12.89 -23.07
CA MET A 492 22.95 -13.01 -22.43
C MET A 492 22.71 -11.91 -21.41
N ARG A 493 21.54 -11.28 -21.50
CA ARG A 493 21.08 -10.28 -20.53
C ARG A 493 19.89 -10.85 -19.78
N ILE A 494 20.16 -11.42 -18.61
CA ILE A 494 19.09 -11.95 -17.77
C ILE A 494 18.61 -10.86 -16.81
N LEU A 495 17.30 -10.63 -16.85
CA LEU A 495 16.58 -9.83 -15.86
C LEU A 495 15.90 -10.81 -14.89
N ILE A 496 16.23 -10.69 -13.61
CA ILE A 496 15.55 -11.45 -12.56
C ILE A 496 14.37 -10.60 -12.08
N PRO A 497 13.12 -11.02 -12.39
CA PRO A 497 11.94 -10.21 -12.15
C PRO A 497 11.70 -10.04 -10.65
N ALA A 498 11.16 -8.88 -10.29
CA ALA A 498 10.64 -8.56 -8.96
C ALA A 498 9.18 -8.12 -9.10
N THR A 499 8.43 -8.21 -8.01
CA THR A 499 7.09 -7.62 -7.87
C THR A 499 7.13 -6.11 -8.10
N ASP A 500 8.16 -5.44 -7.56
CA ASP A 500 8.49 -4.06 -7.89
C ASP A 500 9.61 -4.02 -8.93
N PRO A 501 9.37 -3.51 -10.15
CA PRO A 501 10.39 -3.37 -11.19
C PRO A 501 11.65 -2.61 -10.74
N ALA A 502 11.54 -1.71 -9.76
CA ALA A 502 12.68 -0.99 -9.19
C ALA A 502 13.66 -1.92 -8.44
N ASN A 503 13.17 -3.07 -7.96
CA ASN A 503 13.96 -4.07 -7.25
C ASN A 503 14.46 -5.22 -8.14
N ALA A 504 14.13 -5.20 -9.44
CA ALA A 504 14.56 -6.23 -10.38
C ALA A 504 16.08 -6.25 -10.51
N ILE A 505 16.68 -7.44 -10.41
CA ILE A 505 18.13 -7.59 -10.50
C ILE A 505 18.52 -7.77 -11.96
N ARG A 506 19.29 -6.81 -12.48
CA ARG A 506 20.00 -6.94 -13.76
C ARG A 506 21.37 -7.50 -13.49
N LEU A 507 21.74 -8.60 -14.16
CA LEU A 507 23.11 -9.07 -14.09
C LEU A 507 24.06 -7.97 -14.64
N PRO A 508 25.01 -7.48 -13.83
CA PRO A 508 25.79 -6.26 -14.14
C PRO A 508 26.72 -6.43 -15.36
N SER A 509 27.09 -7.68 -15.66
CA SER A 509 27.72 -8.07 -16.93
C SER A 509 26.79 -9.07 -17.61
N SER A 510 26.57 -8.91 -18.91
CA SER A 510 25.97 -9.97 -19.70
C SER A 510 26.74 -11.27 -19.45
N CYS A 511 26.04 -12.33 -19.08
CA CYS A 511 26.68 -13.62 -18.93
C CYS A 511 26.96 -14.18 -20.32
N ARG A 512 28.02 -14.98 -20.47
CA ARG A 512 28.41 -15.57 -21.75
C ARG A 512 28.43 -17.08 -21.63
N GLY A 513 27.63 -17.73 -22.47
CA GLY A 513 27.47 -19.18 -22.51
C GLY A 513 26.83 -19.79 -21.27
N LEU A 514 26.56 -21.09 -21.34
CA LEU A 514 25.95 -21.85 -20.23
C LEU A 514 26.79 -21.77 -18.96
N THR A 515 28.11 -21.93 -19.08
CA THR A 515 29.02 -21.90 -17.93
C THR A 515 29.03 -20.53 -17.25
N GLY A 516 29.14 -19.45 -18.04
CA GLY A 516 29.16 -18.09 -17.49
C GLY A 516 27.82 -17.70 -16.87
N CYS A 517 26.70 -18.08 -17.51
CA CYS A 517 25.36 -17.80 -16.97
C CYS A 517 25.04 -18.60 -15.72
N LYS A 518 25.45 -19.87 -15.64
CA LYS A 518 25.35 -20.66 -14.40
C LYS A 518 26.11 -20.00 -13.25
N ILE A 519 27.39 -19.66 -13.44
CA ILE A 519 28.21 -19.02 -12.38
C ILE A 519 27.59 -17.69 -11.94
N ALA A 520 27.10 -16.88 -12.89
CA ALA A 520 26.43 -15.62 -12.58
C ALA A 520 25.16 -15.85 -11.75
N MET A 521 24.35 -16.85 -12.10
CA MET A 521 23.14 -17.22 -11.38
C MET A 521 23.42 -17.80 -9.99
N GLU A 522 24.44 -18.65 -9.84
CA GLU A 522 24.88 -19.18 -8.53
C GLU A 522 25.29 -18.03 -7.59
N ARG A 523 26.06 -17.05 -8.10
CA ARG A 523 26.42 -15.86 -7.32
C ARG A 523 25.22 -15.01 -6.91
N VAL A 524 24.24 -14.84 -7.80
CA VAL A 524 23.01 -14.12 -7.44
C VAL A 524 22.18 -14.91 -6.43
N SER A 525 22.10 -16.23 -6.56
CA SER A 525 21.44 -17.09 -5.57
C SER A 525 22.07 -16.91 -4.19
N ASP A 526 23.40 -16.99 -4.09
CA ASP A 526 24.12 -16.79 -2.82
C ASP A 526 23.92 -15.38 -2.25
N TYR A 527 23.87 -14.37 -3.11
CA TYR A 527 23.57 -13.01 -2.71
C TYR A 527 22.14 -12.87 -2.16
N LEU A 528 21.15 -13.43 -2.87
CA LEU A 528 19.74 -13.40 -2.46
C LEU A 528 19.52 -14.13 -1.14
N ASP A 529 20.11 -15.31 -0.94
CA ASP A 529 20.05 -16.05 0.31
C ASP A 529 20.61 -15.23 1.49
N ARG A 530 21.75 -14.56 1.29
CA ARG A 530 22.34 -13.66 2.31
C ARG A 530 21.45 -12.46 2.59
N GLU A 531 20.87 -11.83 1.57
CA GLU A 531 19.99 -10.68 1.74
C GLU A 531 18.67 -11.06 2.42
N VAL A 532 18.07 -12.22 2.12
CA VAL A 532 16.88 -12.73 2.83
C VAL A 532 17.19 -12.93 4.31
N LYS A 533 18.33 -13.56 4.64
CA LYS A 533 18.78 -13.75 6.04
C LYS A 533 19.03 -12.42 6.75
N LYS A 534 19.64 -11.46 6.06
CA LYS A 534 19.90 -10.11 6.58
C LYS A 534 18.60 -9.33 6.81
N LEU A 535 17.62 -9.43 5.92
CA LEU A 535 16.29 -8.82 6.07
C LEU A 535 15.53 -9.45 7.24
N ASP A 536 15.64 -10.76 7.45
CA ASP A 536 15.01 -11.44 8.59
C ASP A 536 15.63 -10.99 9.92
N ALA A 537 16.96 -10.90 9.99
CA ALA A 537 17.66 -10.36 11.15
C ALA A 537 17.32 -8.88 11.39
N PHE A 538 17.28 -8.07 10.32
CA PHE A 538 16.90 -6.67 10.38
C PHE A 538 15.46 -6.48 10.86
N LYS A 539 14.50 -7.27 10.36
CA LYS A 539 13.11 -7.27 10.84
C LYS A 539 13.06 -7.53 12.36
N LYS A 540 13.76 -8.56 12.84
CA LYS A 540 13.81 -8.91 14.27
C LYS A 540 14.37 -7.78 15.12
N ASP A 541 15.49 -7.19 14.72
CA ASP A 541 16.10 -6.04 15.42
C ASP A 541 15.20 -4.80 15.40
N TYR A 542 14.57 -4.51 14.25
CA TYR A 542 13.63 -3.40 14.09
C TYR A 542 12.42 -3.55 15.01
N VAL A 543 11.80 -4.74 15.03
CA VAL A 543 10.64 -5.05 15.89
C VAL A 543 11.01 -4.92 17.37
N LEU A 544 12.17 -5.46 17.76
CA LEU A 544 12.66 -5.33 19.14
C LEU A 544 12.85 -3.86 19.55
N LYS A 545 13.50 -3.06 18.70
CA LYS A 545 13.72 -1.62 18.96
C LYS A 545 12.41 -0.83 18.96
N ALA A 546 11.48 -1.15 18.06
CA ALA A 546 10.16 -0.51 18.01
C ALA A 546 9.38 -0.78 19.30
N ASN A 547 9.36 -2.03 19.78
CA ASN A 547 8.71 -2.38 21.05
C ASN A 547 9.41 -1.70 22.24
N GLN A 548 10.75 -1.68 22.28
CA GLN A 548 11.51 -0.94 23.30
C GLN A 548 11.19 0.56 23.31
N ASN A 549 11.01 1.17 22.13
CA ASN A 549 10.63 2.57 22.01
C ASN A 549 9.21 2.83 22.53
N VAL A 550 8.27 1.93 22.22
CA VAL A 550 6.90 1.98 22.76
C VAL A 550 6.93 1.84 24.29
N ASP A 551 7.65 0.87 24.84
CA ASP A 551 7.79 0.67 26.29
C ASP A 551 8.42 1.87 26.99
N ALA A 552 9.50 2.43 26.41
CA ALA A 552 10.15 3.63 26.92
C ALA A 552 9.22 4.85 26.89
N PHE A 553 8.43 5.00 25.83
CA PHE A 553 7.43 6.04 25.71
C PHE A 553 6.34 5.89 26.78
N VAL A 554 5.75 4.70 26.93
CA VAL A 554 4.73 4.40 27.95
C VAL A 554 5.28 4.70 29.35
N LYS A 555 6.51 4.26 29.66
CA LYS A 555 7.16 4.51 30.95
C LYS A 555 7.39 6.00 31.21
N LYS A 556 7.83 6.76 30.20
CA LYS A 556 8.04 8.20 30.31
C LYS A 556 6.72 8.95 30.54
N MET A 557 5.68 8.58 29.80
CA MET A 557 4.35 9.16 29.95
C MET A 557 3.73 8.82 31.31
N ALA A 558 3.89 7.58 31.78
CA ALA A 558 3.46 7.17 33.11
C ALA A 558 4.14 8.02 34.20
N GLY A 559 5.44 8.29 34.07
CA GLY A 559 6.17 9.18 34.97
C GLY A 559 5.61 10.61 35.02
N LEU A 560 5.29 11.19 33.87
CA LEU A 560 4.68 12.53 33.78
C LEU A 560 3.28 12.56 34.38
N MET A 561 2.44 11.57 34.05
CA MET A 561 1.07 11.49 34.51
C MET A 561 0.95 11.13 36.00
N ASN A 562 1.93 10.43 36.58
CA ASN A 562 1.94 10.10 38.01
C ASN A 562 1.90 11.35 38.89
N MET A 563 2.77 12.32 38.58
CA MET A 563 2.82 13.56 39.36
C MET A 563 1.49 14.32 39.28
N GLN A 564 0.86 14.33 38.11
CA GLN A 564 -0.41 15.02 37.90
C GLN A 564 -1.58 14.31 38.58
N SER A 565 -1.64 12.98 38.49
CA SER A 565 -2.64 12.18 39.20
C SER A 565 -2.57 12.42 40.71
N GLN A 566 -1.36 12.46 41.29
CA GLN A 566 -1.17 12.76 42.71
C GLN A 566 -1.59 14.19 43.08
N GLN A 567 -1.25 15.19 42.25
CA GLN A 567 -1.68 16.58 42.47
C GLN A 567 -3.20 16.73 42.38
N LEU A 568 -3.82 16.16 41.35
CA LEU A 568 -5.28 16.18 41.18
C LEU A 568 -5.97 15.49 42.36
N LYS A 569 -5.51 14.30 42.75
CA LYS A 569 -6.04 13.57 43.92
C LYS A 569 -5.93 14.40 45.20
N GLY A 570 -4.81 15.07 45.42
CA GLY A 570 -4.61 15.97 46.56
C GLY A 570 -5.61 17.14 46.55
N ARG A 571 -5.79 17.78 45.39
CA ARG A 571 -6.75 18.90 45.24
C ARG A 571 -8.19 18.45 45.44
N VAL A 572 -8.60 17.32 44.87
CA VAL A 572 -9.94 16.74 45.06
C VAL A 572 -10.20 16.41 46.53
N THR A 573 -9.22 15.83 47.22
CA THR A 573 -9.33 15.50 48.64
C THR A 573 -9.50 16.77 49.49
N SER A 574 -8.71 17.81 49.19
CA SER A 574 -8.85 19.13 49.85
C SER A 574 -10.22 19.75 49.58
N LEU A 575 -10.66 19.72 48.32
CA LEU A 575 -11.95 20.29 47.90
C LEU A 575 -13.11 19.58 48.59
N ASN A 576 -13.11 18.24 48.61
CA ASN A 576 -14.14 17.45 49.27
C ASN A 576 -14.18 17.71 50.79
N THR A 577 -13.02 17.98 51.40
CA THR A 577 -12.95 18.37 52.82
C THR A 577 -13.60 19.74 53.03
N SER A 578 -13.32 20.72 52.16
CA SER A 578 -13.93 22.05 52.22
C SER A 578 -15.45 22.01 51.96
N LEU A 579 -15.89 21.25 50.95
CA LEU A 579 -17.32 21.04 50.65
C LEU A 579 -18.06 20.45 51.85
N ALA A 580 -17.52 19.37 52.44
CA ALA A 580 -18.10 18.75 53.62
C ALA A 580 -18.16 19.72 54.81
N SER A 581 -17.11 20.53 55.03
CA SER A 581 -17.07 21.51 56.13
C SER A 581 -18.13 22.62 56.01
N LEU A 582 -18.58 22.93 54.79
CA LEU A 582 -19.62 23.93 54.53
C LEU A 582 -21.04 23.34 54.46
N GLY A 583 -21.18 22.03 54.71
CA GLY A 583 -22.48 21.34 54.67
C GLY A 583 -22.99 21.08 53.26
N VAL A 584 -22.13 21.13 52.24
CA VAL A 584 -22.50 20.75 50.87
C VAL A 584 -22.67 19.23 50.79
N ARG A 585 -23.81 18.77 50.27
CA ARG A 585 -24.08 17.34 50.03
C ARG A 585 -23.53 16.95 48.66
N GLY A 586 -22.46 16.17 48.63
CA GLY A 586 -21.83 15.71 47.39
C GLY A 586 -20.32 15.89 47.44
N SER A 587 -19.60 15.04 46.72
CA SER A 587 -18.15 15.06 46.64
C SER A 587 -17.72 14.77 45.22
N VAL A 588 -16.62 15.38 44.78
CA VAL A 588 -15.99 15.03 43.50
C VAL A 588 -15.28 13.69 43.67
N SER A 589 -15.63 12.70 42.86
CA SER A 589 -15.05 11.35 42.95
C SER A 589 -14.71 10.84 41.56
N PHE A 590 -13.41 10.71 41.28
CA PHE A 590 -12.93 10.11 40.04
C PHE A 590 -12.72 8.61 40.18
N LYS A 591 -13.01 7.87 39.12
CA LYS A 591 -12.67 6.44 39.06
C LYS A 591 -11.23 6.29 38.55
N PRO A 592 -10.46 5.31 39.06
CA PRO A 592 -9.17 4.99 38.48
C PRO A 592 -9.36 4.43 37.06
N VAL A 593 -8.48 4.81 36.14
CA VAL A 593 -8.42 4.24 34.80
C VAL A 593 -8.14 2.73 34.90
N GLN A 594 -8.90 1.92 34.18
CA GLN A 594 -8.70 0.48 34.13
C GLN A 594 -7.41 0.17 33.36
N GLY A 595 -6.49 -0.60 33.95
CA GLY A 595 -5.25 -0.95 33.28
C GLY A 595 -5.45 -1.83 32.05
N GLU A 596 -4.68 -1.58 31.01
CA GLU A 596 -4.55 -2.42 29.81
C GLU A 596 -3.07 -2.77 29.61
N ASP A 597 -2.78 -4.01 29.19
CA ASP A 597 -1.45 -4.42 28.75
C ASP A 597 -1.41 -4.43 27.22
N LEU A 598 -0.26 -4.10 26.64
CA LEU A 598 -0.08 -4.12 25.20
C LEU A 598 -0.01 -5.56 24.69
N GLU A 599 -0.91 -5.92 23.79
CA GLU A 599 -0.87 -7.21 23.09
C GLU A 599 0.18 -7.19 21.98
N ILE A 600 0.88 -8.32 21.77
CA ILE A 600 1.84 -8.49 20.69
C ILE A 600 1.16 -9.23 19.54
N ASP A 601 1.24 -8.67 18.34
CA ASP A 601 0.83 -9.33 17.11
C ASP A 601 1.75 -10.53 16.83
N ARG A 602 1.16 -11.72 16.70
CA ARG A 602 1.91 -12.97 16.51
C ARG A 602 2.63 -13.05 15.16
N GLU A 603 2.17 -12.35 14.14
CA GLU A 603 2.76 -12.39 12.80
C GLU A 603 3.93 -11.41 12.65
N THR A 604 3.78 -10.22 13.23
CA THR A 604 4.79 -9.16 13.11
C THR A 604 5.75 -9.11 14.29
N GLY A 605 5.32 -9.55 15.47
CA GLY A 605 6.03 -9.41 16.74
C GLY A 605 5.97 -7.99 17.31
N LEU A 606 5.25 -7.06 16.68
CA LEU A 606 5.06 -5.69 17.16
C LEU A 606 3.89 -5.63 18.16
N TYR A 607 3.88 -4.60 19.01
CA TYR A 607 2.69 -4.26 19.77
C TYR A 607 1.52 -3.87 18.85
N MET A 608 0.33 -4.31 19.23
CA MET A 608 -0.93 -3.91 18.62
C MET A 608 -1.37 -2.54 19.16
N GLU A 609 -2.23 -1.87 18.40
CA GLU A 609 -2.86 -0.64 18.87
C GLU A 609 -3.74 -0.96 20.10
N PRO A 610 -3.55 -0.28 21.24
CA PRO A 610 -4.38 -0.53 22.41
C PRO A 610 -5.80 -0.01 22.19
N LYS A 611 -6.76 -0.58 22.90
CA LYS A 611 -8.14 -0.07 22.93
C LYS A 611 -8.16 1.35 23.50
N ASN A 612 -7.34 1.62 24.50
CA ASN A 612 -7.17 2.95 25.05
C ASN A 612 -5.72 3.18 25.51
N ALA A 613 -5.02 4.13 24.90
CA ALA A 613 -3.65 4.46 25.28
C ALA A 613 -3.53 4.95 26.73
N LEU A 614 -4.58 5.58 27.28
CA LEU A 614 -4.62 5.99 28.68
C LEU A 614 -4.64 4.78 29.62
N ASN A 615 -5.30 3.68 29.24
CA ASN A 615 -5.33 2.46 30.04
C ASN A 615 -3.94 1.81 30.13
N VAL A 616 -3.20 1.83 29.02
CA VAL A 616 -1.82 1.33 28.96
C VAL A 616 -0.87 2.16 29.81
N ILE A 617 -0.98 3.50 29.74
CA ILE A 617 -0.14 4.38 30.55
C ILE A 617 -0.56 4.29 32.02
N GLY A 618 -1.86 4.35 32.30
CA GLY A 618 -2.44 4.35 33.64
C GLY A 618 -2.14 3.09 34.44
N SER A 619 -2.00 1.93 33.77
CA SER A 619 -1.58 0.68 34.41
C SER A 619 -0.15 0.72 34.96
N LYS A 620 0.70 1.63 34.45
CA LYS A 620 2.10 1.80 34.89
C LYS A 620 2.28 2.95 35.89
N VAL A 621 1.19 3.58 36.33
CA VAL A 621 1.19 4.68 37.30
C VAL A 621 0.71 4.19 38.68
N ASN A 622 1.37 4.64 39.76
CA ASN A 622 0.94 4.34 41.14
C ASN A 622 0.92 5.62 41.99
N PRO A 623 -0.26 6.12 42.43
CA PRO A 623 -1.60 5.52 42.25
C PRO A 623 -2.11 5.63 40.79
N PRO A 624 -3.04 4.76 40.35
CA PRO A 624 -3.58 4.81 38.99
C PRO A 624 -4.05 6.21 38.60
N ILE A 625 -3.93 6.54 37.31
CA ILE A 625 -4.46 7.80 36.79
C ILE A 625 -5.97 7.84 37.04
N MET A 626 -6.47 8.99 37.46
CA MET A 626 -7.90 9.22 37.65
C MET A 626 -8.54 9.59 36.30
N ASP A 627 -9.58 8.87 35.91
CA ASP A 627 -10.44 9.19 34.76
C ASP A 627 -11.45 10.23 35.23
N ALA A 628 -11.18 11.50 34.92
CA ALA A 628 -12.04 12.61 35.33
C ALA A 628 -13.05 12.89 34.21
N LYS A 629 -14.31 12.54 34.45
CA LYS A 629 -15.42 12.80 33.53
C LYS A 629 -16.24 14.00 34.00
N PRO A 630 -16.94 14.70 33.10
CA PRO A 630 -17.84 15.78 33.49
C PRO A 630 -18.87 15.34 34.53
N GLU A 631 -19.34 14.08 34.47
CA GLU A 631 -20.30 13.54 35.43
C GLU A 631 -19.77 13.47 36.87
N ASP A 632 -18.46 13.34 37.05
CA ASP A 632 -17.83 13.20 38.37
C ASP A 632 -17.87 14.50 39.19
N PHE A 633 -18.24 15.63 38.55
CA PHE A 633 -18.40 16.93 39.19
C PHE A 633 -19.86 17.29 39.46
N THR A 634 -20.81 16.63 38.80
CA THR A 634 -22.24 16.98 38.82
C THR A 634 -22.81 16.96 40.25
N ASP A 635 -22.51 15.92 41.03
CA ASP A 635 -23.00 15.78 42.40
C ASP A 635 -22.48 16.91 43.31
N ALA A 636 -21.20 17.27 43.18
CA ALA A 636 -20.62 18.35 43.95
C ALA A 636 -21.20 19.72 43.55
N LEU A 637 -21.39 19.97 42.24
CA LEU A 637 -21.99 21.20 41.74
C LEU A 637 -23.46 21.34 42.15
N SER A 638 -24.23 20.24 42.10
CA SER A 638 -25.61 20.21 42.57
C SER A 638 -25.67 20.50 44.07
N GLY A 639 -24.84 19.83 44.87
CA GLY A 639 -24.77 20.08 46.31
C GLY A 639 -24.41 21.52 46.67
N VAL A 640 -23.50 22.13 45.90
CA VAL A 640 -23.14 23.55 46.05
C VAL A 640 -24.35 24.44 45.74
N ALA A 641 -25.08 24.17 44.66
CA ALA A 641 -26.27 24.92 44.29
C ALA A 641 -27.38 24.80 45.36
N ASP A 642 -27.63 23.58 45.83
CA ASP A 642 -28.62 23.30 46.88
C ASP A 642 -28.26 24.05 48.17
N ARG A 643 -26.99 24.03 48.57
CA ARG A 643 -26.52 24.74 49.77
C ARG A 643 -26.62 26.25 49.64
N ILE A 644 -26.33 26.82 48.46
CA ILE A 644 -26.53 28.25 48.20
C ILE A 644 -28.01 28.61 48.32
N ASN A 645 -28.91 27.80 47.74
CA ASN A 645 -30.35 28.06 47.81
C ASN A 645 -30.88 27.96 49.24
N GLU A 646 -30.44 26.95 50.02
CA GLU A 646 -30.79 26.82 51.44
C GLU A 646 -30.33 28.05 52.25
N LEU A 647 -29.11 28.53 52.00
CA LEU A 647 -28.57 29.70 52.68
C LEU A 647 -29.31 30.99 52.26
N LYS A 648 -29.67 31.14 50.98
CA LYS A 648 -30.49 32.27 50.50
C LYS A 648 -31.88 32.27 51.12
N GLU A 649 -32.54 31.13 51.19
CA GLU A 649 -33.85 31.01 51.86
C GLU A 649 -33.75 31.39 53.35
N LYS A 650 -32.65 31.02 54.02
CA LYS A 650 -32.38 31.46 55.40
C LYS A 650 -32.12 32.97 55.50
N ASP A 651 -31.35 33.56 54.58
CA ASP A 651 -31.13 35.01 54.58
C ASP A 651 -32.42 35.77 54.31
N GLU A 652 -33.26 35.31 53.37
CA GLU A 652 -34.56 35.91 53.07
C GLU A 652 -35.50 35.85 54.28
N LYS A 653 -35.56 34.71 54.99
CA LYS A 653 -36.32 34.60 56.25
C LYS A 653 -35.80 35.54 57.32
N LEU A 654 -34.49 35.71 57.44
CA LEU A 654 -33.89 36.65 58.39
C LEU A 654 -34.07 38.11 57.97
N ALA A 655 -34.06 38.41 56.67
CA ALA A 655 -34.34 39.73 56.13
C ALA A 655 -35.80 40.11 56.39
N GLN A 656 -36.73 39.18 56.18
CA GLN A 656 -38.13 39.36 56.54
C GLN A 656 -38.29 39.53 58.05
N ALA A 657 -37.63 38.70 58.87
CA ALA A 657 -37.64 38.87 60.31
C ALA A 657 -37.04 40.21 60.75
N GLU A 658 -36.01 40.73 60.06
CA GLU A 658 -35.45 42.06 60.30
C GLU A 658 -36.45 43.18 59.96
N ILE A 659 -37.16 43.07 58.84
CA ILE A 659 -38.23 43.99 58.44
C ILE A 659 -39.35 43.97 59.47
N ASP A 660 -39.83 42.78 59.84
CA ASP A 660 -40.90 42.59 60.83
C ASP A 660 -40.47 43.11 62.21
N LEU A 661 -39.22 42.88 62.62
CA LEU A 661 -38.68 43.48 63.84
C LEU A 661 -38.64 45.00 63.73
N SER A 662 -38.21 45.56 62.61
CA SER A 662 -38.03 47.00 62.44
C SER A 662 -39.34 47.80 62.47
N SER A 663 -40.46 47.16 62.10
CA SER A 663 -41.80 47.76 62.19
C SER A 663 -42.43 47.63 63.58
N LEU A 664 -42.02 46.63 64.37
CA LEU A 664 -42.58 46.34 65.70
C LEU A 664 -42.57 47.52 66.70
N PRO A 665 -41.51 48.34 66.83
CA PRO A 665 -41.51 49.47 67.76
C PRO A 665 -42.66 50.45 67.51
N ALA A 666 -42.99 50.72 66.25
CA ALA A 666 -44.11 51.59 65.88
C ALA A 666 -45.45 50.93 66.23
N THR A 667 -45.61 49.65 65.89
CA THR A 667 -46.85 48.88 66.17
C THR A 667 -47.09 48.66 67.66
N CYS A 668 -46.04 48.40 68.45
CA CYS A 668 -46.17 48.24 69.91
C CYS A 668 -46.46 49.58 70.60
N LYS A 669 -45.90 50.68 70.08
CA LYS A 669 -46.23 52.04 70.57
C LYS A 669 -47.69 52.36 70.27
N GLU A 670 -48.19 52.07 69.07
CA GLU A 670 -49.61 52.19 68.70
C GLU A 670 -50.53 51.29 69.55
N GLU A 671 -50.21 50.02 69.80
CA GLU A 671 -51.02 49.15 70.67
C GLU A 671 -51.06 49.65 72.13
N SER A 672 -49.94 50.16 72.65
CA SER A 672 -49.90 50.74 74.00
C SER A 672 -50.68 52.05 74.09
N LEU A 673 -50.67 52.88 73.04
CA LEU A 673 -51.51 54.07 72.92
C LEU A 673 -52.99 53.73 72.71
N GLY A 674 -53.29 52.67 71.96
CA GLY A 674 -54.65 52.15 71.77
C GLY A 674 -55.26 51.62 73.07
N ARG A 675 -54.51 50.87 73.88
CA ARG A 675 -54.94 50.46 75.23
C ARG A 675 -55.08 51.62 76.20
N LEU A 676 -54.31 52.70 76.02
CA LEU A 676 -54.48 53.95 76.76
C LEU A 676 -55.76 54.67 76.30
N GLY A 677 -56.02 54.70 75.00
CA GLY A 677 -57.23 55.24 74.38
C GLY A 677 -58.50 54.49 74.79
N ASP A 678 -58.46 53.16 74.86
CA ASP A 678 -59.57 52.32 75.33
C ASP A 678 -59.86 52.57 76.82
N LYS A 679 -58.82 52.76 77.66
CA LYS A 679 -58.98 53.18 79.06
C LYS A 679 -59.59 54.58 79.19
N ILE A 680 -59.19 55.53 78.34
CA ILE A 680 -59.73 56.89 78.32
C ILE A 680 -61.18 56.91 77.79
N ALA A 681 -61.52 56.02 76.85
CA ALA A 681 -62.89 55.84 76.35
C ALA A 681 -63.82 55.21 77.39
N GLU A 682 -63.35 54.22 78.17
CA GLU A 682 -64.09 53.64 79.31
C GLU A 682 -64.36 54.67 80.43
N GLU A 683 -63.46 55.62 80.67
CA GLU A 683 -63.63 56.66 81.71
C GLU A 683 -64.47 57.87 81.26
N ASN A 684 -64.67 58.13 79.97
CA ASN A 684 -65.35 59.34 79.46
C ASN A 684 -66.69 59.10 78.71
N LEU A 685 -67.14 57.86 78.59
CA LEU A 685 -68.39 57.50 77.90
C LEU A 685 -69.69 57.93 78.62
N SER A 686 -69.63 58.45 79.86
CA SER A 686 -70.81 58.98 80.56
C SER A 686 -71.17 60.44 80.24
N HIS A 687 -70.34 61.16 79.46
CA HIS A 687 -70.51 62.60 79.22
C HIS A 687 -70.82 62.99 77.76
N LEU A 688 -70.88 62.03 76.82
CA LEU A 688 -71.11 62.31 75.40
C LEU A 688 -72.54 62.03 74.90
N ASP A 689 -73.42 61.51 75.76
CA ASP A 689 -74.84 61.26 75.42
C ASP A 689 -75.69 62.55 75.32
N ASP A 690 -75.20 63.69 75.84
CA ASP A 690 -75.86 65.00 75.75
C ASP A 690 -75.45 65.83 74.51
N CYS A 691 -74.45 65.38 73.73
CA CYS A 691 -73.91 66.15 72.60
C CYS A 691 -74.74 66.01 71.30
N ALA A 692 -75.78 65.16 71.28
CA ALA A 692 -76.57 64.87 70.09
C ALA A 692 -77.84 65.76 69.90
N ARG A 693 -78.07 66.77 70.77
CA ARG A 693 -79.26 67.64 70.68
C ARG A 693 -78.99 69.12 71.00
N SER A 694 -78.25 69.85 70.17
CA SER A 694 -78.56 71.27 69.89
C SER A 694 -77.71 71.79 68.74
N ARG A 695 -78.35 72.50 67.81
CA ARG A 695 -77.81 73.01 66.54
C ARG A 695 -77.18 74.40 66.68
N GLU A 696 -76.84 74.81 67.91
CA GLU A 696 -76.44 76.18 68.28
C GLU A 696 -75.11 76.25 69.05
N PHE A 697 -74.31 75.17 69.07
CA PHE A 697 -73.02 75.14 69.80
C PHE A 697 -71.80 75.51 68.94
N CYS A 698 -71.99 75.83 67.65
CA CYS A 698 -70.90 76.23 66.74
C CYS A 698 -70.65 77.75 66.69
N GLU A 699 -71.29 78.54 67.55
CA GLU A 699 -71.14 80.01 67.59
C GLU A 699 -70.63 80.53 68.95
N ASP A 700 -70.24 79.64 69.88
CA ASP A 700 -69.67 80.01 71.17
C ASP A 700 -68.14 79.87 71.19
N GLU A 701 -67.43 80.99 70.97
CA GLU A 701 -65.97 81.07 71.04
C GLU A 701 -65.40 80.70 72.42
N GLU A 702 -66.21 80.75 73.49
CA GLU A 702 -65.75 80.45 74.86
C GLU A 702 -65.70 78.92 75.13
N ALA A 703 -66.49 78.13 74.42
CA ALA A 703 -66.49 76.66 74.50
C ALA A 703 -65.33 76.03 73.71
N MET A 704 -64.97 76.59 72.56
CA MET A 704 -63.77 76.21 71.80
C MET A 704 -62.47 76.59 72.54
N GLY A 705 -62.47 77.71 73.29
CA GLY A 705 -61.35 78.09 74.15
C GLY A 705 -61.09 77.10 75.29
N ARG A 706 -62.12 76.47 75.86
CA ARG A 706 -61.97 75.46 76.93
C ARG A 706 -61.46 74.12 76.40
N LEU A 707 -61.89 73.69 75.22
CA LEU A 707 -61.35 72.49 74.57
C LEU A 707 -59.89 72.68 74.14
N SER A 708 -59.53 73.89 73.67
CA SER A 708 -58.13 74.26 73.36
C SER A 708 -57.25 74.28 74.62
N ASN A 709 -57.75 74.75 75.76
CA ASN A 709 -56.98 74.78 77.01
C ASN A 709 -56.83 73.38 77.65
N SER A 710 -57.83 72.49 77.53
CA SER A 710 -57.67 71.09 77.97
C SER A 710 -56.74 70.26 77.07
N ILE A 711 -56.59 70.63 75.79
CA ILE A 711 -55.59 70.04 74.89
C ILE A 711 -54.20 70.63 75.18
N ALA A 712 -54.09 71.90 75.56
CA ALA A 712 -52.82 72.53 75.94
C ALA A 712 -52.23 71.98 77.26
N GLU A 713 -53.06 71.56 78.23
CA GLU A 713 -52.59 70.93 79.48
C GLU A 713 -52.09 69.47 79.31
N ILE A 714 -52.36 68.82 78.17
CA ILE A 714 -51.88 67.45 77.85
C ILE A 714 -50.56 67.50 77.03
N VAL A 715 -50.19 68.66 76.48
CA VAL A 715 -49.04 68.86 75.59
C VAL A 715 -47.92 69.60 76.34
N ASP A 716 -47.41 68.98 77.42
CA ASP A 716 -46.20 69.43 78.14
C ASP A 716 -45.06 68.39 78.07
N GLU A 717 -45.12 67.46 77.10
CA GLU A 717 -43.96 66.64 76.69
C GLU A 717 -43.39 67.13 75.35
N PRO A 718 -42.05 67.29 75.24
CA PRO A 718 -41.37 67.94 74.10
C PRO A 718 -41.35 67.14 72.78
N GLU A 719 -42.22 66.13 72.59
CA GLU A 719 -42.27 65.30 71.37
C GLU A 719 -43.48 65.57 70.44
N PHE A 720 -44.28 66.62 70.67
CA PHE A 720 -45.51 66.90 69.89
C PHE A 720 -45.51 68.19 69.03
N GLU A 721 -44.33 68.72 68.63
CA GLU A 721 -44.23 69.84 67.66
C GLU A 721 -44.80 69.50 66.26
N ASP A 722 -44.91 68.23 65.88
CA ASP A 722 -45.41 67.80 64.56
C ASP A 722 -46.95 67.76 64.44
N LEU A 723 -47.70 67.86 65.55
CA LEU A 723 -49.17 67.86 65.51
C LEU A 723 -49.76 69.26 65.26
N SER A 724 -49.09 70.33 65.71
CA SER A 724 -49.49 71.72 65.41
C SER A 724 -49.37 72.06 63.91
N SER A 725 -48.46 71.37 63.21
CA SER A 725 -48.23 71.46 61.77
C SER A 725 -49.32 70.75 60.95
N LYS A 726 -49.79 69.58 61.43
CA LYS A 726 -50.81 68.77 60.76
C LYS A 726 -52.25 69.28 60.98
N LEU A 727 -52.52 69.98 62.07
CA LEU A 727 -53.82 70.63 62.31
C LEU A 727 -54.05 71.85 61.38
N HIS A 728 -52.99 72.47 60.87
CA HIS A 728 -53.06 73.54 59.87
C HIS A 728 -53.28 73.01 58.44
N GLY A 729 -52.78 71.81 58.13
CA GLY A 729 -52.99 71.13 56.85
C GLY A 729 -54.39 70.51 56.68
N PHE A 730 -55.04 70.14 57.78
CA PHE A 730 -56.38 69.52 57.75
C PHE A 730 -57.49 70.53 57.34
N ASN A 731 -57.35 71.80 57.70
CA ASN A 731 -58.28 72.86 57.29
C ASN A 731 -58.13 73.29 55.81
N GLN A 732 -57.03 72.95 55.13
CA GLN A 732 -56.88 73.21 53.68
C GLN A 732 -57.37 72.06 52.79
N ALA A 733 -57.59 70.85 53.34
CA ALA A 733 -58.04 69.69 52.56
C ALA A 733 -59.58 69.59 52.44
N CYS A 734 -60.35 70.29 53.28
CA CYS A 734 -61.82 70.26 53.23
C CYS A 734 -62.47 71.21 52.19
N ALA A 735 -61.68 71.87 51.33
CA ALA A 735 -62.20 72.78 50.29
C ALA A 735 -62.20 72.20 48.86
N LYS A 736 -61.84 70.92 48.64
CA LYS A 736 -61.93 70.30 47.30
C LYS A 736 -62.47 68.86 47.34
N THR A 737 -63.77 68.75 47.52
CA THR A 737 -64.57 67.60 47.07
C THR A 737 -65.55 68.06 45.98
N ARG A 738 -65.39 67.56 44.75
CA ARG A 738 -66.52 67.06 43.94
C ARG A 738 -66.08 66.23 42.73
N ALA A 739 -66.70 65.04 42.66
CA ALA A 739 -66.94 64.14 41.54
C ALA A 739 -65.95 62.97 41.29
N ALA A 740 -66.44 61.79 41.73
CA ALA A 740 -66.11 60.40 41.36
C ALA A 740 -66.16 60.14 39.84
N GLY A 741 -65.70 59.03 39.25
CA GLY A 741 -65.11 57.77 39.70
C GLY A 741 -65.19 56.73 38.55
N VAL A 742 -64.23 55.80 38.52
CA VAL A 742 -64.21 54.42 37.92
C VAL A 742 -64.42 54.22 36.39
N LYS A 743 -63.39 53.71 35.67
CA LYS A 743 -63.32 52.40 34.94
C LYS A 743 -62.13 52.28 33.94
N ALA A 744 -61.48 51.11 33.99
CA ALA A 744 -60.90 50.20 32.98
C ALA A 744 -60.27 50.65 31.61
N ASP A 745 -59.17 49.95 31.31
CA ASP A 745 -58.60 49.47 30.03
C ASP A 745 -57.92 50.38 28.96
N GLU A 746 -56.77 49.83 28.49
CA GLU A 746 -56.20 49.81 27.12
C GLU A 746 -55.14 50.81 26.59
N GLU A 747 -54.28 50.22 25.73
CA GLU A 747 -53.20 50.67 24.83
C GLU A 747 -51.80 51.02 25.40
N GLU A 748 -50.73 50.25 25.12
CA GLU A 748 -50.12 49.79 23.83
C GLU A 748 -49.50 50.94 23.01
N LEU A 749 -48.17 50.96 22.91
CA LEU A 749 -47.38 51.22 21.67
C LEU A 749 -45.88 51.33 22.00
N GLU A 750 -45.11 50.27 21.69
CA GLU A 750 -43.76 50.34 21.07
C GLU A 750 -43.05 48.96 21.03
N GLY A 751 -43.75 47.90 20.59
CA GLY A 751 -43.19 46.54 20.50
C GLY A 751 -43.46 45.80 19.18
N LYS A 752 -43.89 46.48 18.11
CA LYS A 752 -44.48 45.81 16.92
C LYS A 752 -43.67 45.86 15.62
N LYS A 753 -42.44 46.39 15.58
CA LYS A 753 -41.62 46.36 14.34
C LYS A 753 -40.67 45.17 14.18
N TRP A 754 -40.29 44.46 15.25
CA TRP A 754 -39.26 43.40 15.19
C TRP A 754 -39.77 41.95 15.33
N LYS A 755 -41.05 41.75 15.69
CA LYS A 755 -41.67 40.42 15.85
C LYS A 755 -41.50 39.48 14.63
N PRO A 756 -41.58 39.94 13.37
CA PRO A 756 -41.38 39.06 12.22
C PRO A 756 -39.95 38.52 12.09
N CYS A 757 -38.93 39.29 12.51
CA CYS A 757 -37.52 38.87 12.48
C CYS A 757 -37.22 37.81 13.55
N ILE A 758 -37.70 38.00 14.77
CA ILE A 758 -37.53 37.03 15.86
C ILE A 758 -38.21 35.70 15.53
N GLY A 759 -39.40 35.74 14.91
CA GLY A 759 -40.09 34.54 14.44
C GLY A 759 -39.35 33.80 13.32
N ALA A 760 -38.70 34.53 12.41
CA ALA A 760 -37.90 33.94 11.34
C ALA A 760 -36.56 33.38 11.87
N ALA A 761 -35.93 34.02 12.86
CA ALA A 761 -34.73 33.51 13.53
C ALA A 761 -34.97 32.15 14.19
N LYS A 762 -36.07 32.00 14.95
CA LYS A 762 -36.49 30.72 15.56
C LYS A 762 -36.68 29.60 14.54
N ALA A 763 -37.17 29.93 13.34
CA ALA A 763 -37.36 28.96 12.27
C ALA A 763 -36.03 28.51 11.64
N VAL A 764 -35.01 29.37 11.62
CA VAL A 764 -33.64 29.06 11.16
C VAL A 764 -32.93 28.20 12.20
N ASP A 765 -33.00 28.56 13.48
CA ASP A 765 -32.37 27.81 14.56
C ASP A 765 -32.96 26.40 14.69
N LYS A 766 -34.29 26.26 14.57
CA LYS A 766 -34.94 24.94 14.53
C LYS A 766 -34.55 24.11 13.31
N ALA A 767 -34.44 24.71 12.13
CA ALA A 767 -34.00 24.00 10.92
C ALA A 767 -32.53 23.54 11.01
N ARG A 768 -31.71 24.26 11.79
CA ARG A 768 -30.32 23.89 12.08
C ARG A 768 -30.23 22.72 13.05
N GLU A 769 -31.05 22.73 14.11
CA GLU A 769 -31.18 21.60 15.03
C GLU A 769 -31.67 20.33 14.33
N ASP A 770 -32.68 20.43 13.46
CA ASP A 770 -33.20 19.30 12.69
C ASP A 770 -32.13 18.73 11.73
N LYS A 771 -31.34 19.58 11.08
CA LYS A 771 -30.21 19.18 10.22
C LYS A 771 -29.11 18.46 11.02
N ASP A 772 -28.73 19.01 12.17
CA ASP A 772 -27.70 18.44 13.04
C ASP A 772 -28.15 17.11 13.66
N GLY A 773 -29.46 16.96 13.93
CA GLY A 773 -30.10 15.69 14.30
C GLY A 773 -30.00 14.64 13.20
N MET A 774 -30.29 14.99 11.94
CA MET A 774 -30.16 14.06 10.80
C MET A 774 -28.71 13.64 10.53
N TYR A 775 -27.73 14.52 10.81
CA TYR A 775 -26.31 14.22 10.71
C TYR A 775 -25.87 13.16 11.74
N LYS A 776 -26.42 13.22 12.96
CA LYS A 776 -26.19 12.20 14.00
C LYS A 776 -26.83 10.85 13.69
N GLU A 777 -27.90 10.84 12.89
CA GLU A 777 -28.62 9.62 12.47
C GLU A 777 -28.14 9.04 11.12
N GLY A 778 -27.17 9.66 10.44
CA GLY A 778 -26.59 9.16 9.19
C GLY A 778 -27.53 9.21 7.97
N LYS A 779 -28.55 10.07 7.99
CA LYS A 779 -29.52 10.24 6.89
C LYS A 779 -29.04 11.28 5.87
N ASP A 780 -29.51 11.19 4.62
CA ASP A 780 -29.16 12.13 3.55
C ASP A 780 -29.59 13.56 3.90
N THR A 781 -28.61 14.45 4.07
CA THR A 781 -28.79 15.82 4.58
C THR A 781 -29.12 16.84 3.48
N GLY A 782 -29.16 16.44 2.20
CA GLY A 782 -29.32 17.37 1.08
C GLY A 782 -30.57 18.25 1.20
N ARG A 783 -31.73 17.67 1.49
CA ARG A 783 -32.99 18.44 1.64
C ARG A 783 -33.03 19.32 2.88
N ALA A 784 -32.43 18.89 3.99
CA ALA A 784 -32.40 19.67 5.23
C ALA A 784 -31.43 20.87 5.10
N ALA A 785 -30.34 20.71 4.33
CA ALA A 785 -29.43 21.80 4.00
C ALA A 785 -30.11 22.84 3.09
N ASP A 786 -30.86 22.40 2.08
CA ASP A 786 -31.59 23.31 1.18
C ASP A 786 -32.72 24.09 1.91
N ASP A 787 -33.43 23.45 2.85
CA ASP A 787 -34.47 24.10 3.66
C ASP A 787 -33.88 25.11 4.66
N LEU A 788 -32.74 24.79 5.28
CA LEU A 788 -32.00 25.72 6.15
C LEU A 788 -31.52 26.94 5.35
N ASP A 789 -30.97 26.75 4.15
CA ASP A 789 -30.48 27.84 3.31
C ASP A 789 -31.63 28.74 2.81
N ALA A 790 -32.77 28.15 2.44
CA ALA A 790 -33.97 28.89 2.04
C ALA A 790 -34.55 29.74 3.20
N LYS A 791 -34.59 29.19 4.42
CA LYS A 791 -35.07 29.91 5.62
C LYS A 791 -34.11 31.02 6.03
N THR A 792 -32.81 30.80 5.93
CA THR A 792 -31.77 31.79 6.24
C THR A 792 -31.85 32.99 5.29
N ARG A 793 -32.01 32.77 3.97
CA ARG A 793 -32.21 33.87 3.01
C ARG A 793 -33.48 34.66 3.26
N LYS A 794 -34.57 33.98 3.66
CA LYS A 794 -35.85 34.64 3.96
C LYS A 794 -35.77 35.50 5.23
N PHE A 795 -35.00 35.05 6.23
CA PHE A 795 -34.65 35.83 7.42
C PHE A 795 -33.88 37.10 7.03
N ASP A 796 -32.80 36.95 6.23
CA ASP A 796 -32.00 38.09 5.78
C ASP A 796 -32.81 39.10 4.96
N GLU A 797 -33.67 38.65 4.03
CA GLU A 797 -34.52 39.55 3.24
C GLU A 797 -35.55 40.30 4.09
N LEU A 798 -36.15 39.65 5.09
CA LEU A 798 -37.13 40.25 5.99
C LEU A 798 -36.49 41.32 6.89
N CYS A 799 -35.32 41.02 7.46
CA CYS A 799 -34.68 41.92 8.41
C CYS A 799 -33.95 43.07 7.72
N LYS A 800 -33.44 42.86 6.49
CA LYS A 800 -32.90 43.93 5.66
C LYS A 800 -33.98 44.93 5.19
N LYS A 801 -35.22 44.48 4.97
CA LYS A 801 -36.37 45.38 4.70
C LYS A 801 -36.77 46.24 5.89
N ILE A 802 -36.51 45.79 7.12
CA ILE A 802 -36.88 46.50 8.35
C ILE A 802 -35.73 47.43 8.81
N ALA A 803 -34.47 47.02 8.65
CA ALA A 803 -33.29 47.76 9.10
C ALA A 803 -32.71 48.75 8.07
N GLY A 804 -33.06 48.63 6.78
CA GLY A 804 -32.55 49.52 5.73
C GLY A 804 -31.04 49.39 5.51
N ASP A 805 -30.37 50.50 5.16
CA ASP A 805 -28.95 50.55 4.77
C ASP A 805 -27.96 50.27 5.92
N LYS A 806 -28.42 49.95 7.14
CA LYS A 806 -27.58 49.64 8.31
C LYS A 806 -27.35 48.14 8.55
N TRP A 807 -27.62 47.28 7.56
CA TRP A 807 -27.47 45.82 7.71
C TRP A 807 -26.05 45.36 7.42
N ASP A 808 -25.25 45.18 8.47
CA ASP A 808 -23.83 44.78 8.39
C ASP A 808 -23.62 43.32 8.85
N GLY A 809 -24.28 42.37 8.19
CA GLY A 809 -23.96 40.93 8.28
C GLY A 809 -24.50 40.19 9.52
N GLY A 810 -24.77 38.88 9.35
CA GLY A 810 -25.37 38.00 10.37
C GLY A 810 -24.47 37.67 11.57
N PRO A 811 -24.95 36.80 12.49
CA PRO A 811 -24.31 36.54 13.79
C PRO A 811 -22.88 36.02 13.67
N SER A 812 -22.04 36.44 14.62
CA SER A 812 -20.65 35.94 14.76
C SER A 812 -20.63 34.48 15.24
N SER A 813 -19.51 33.76 15.02
CA SER A 813 -19.41 32.33 15.32
C SER A 813 -19.67 32.03 16.80
N GLY A 814 -20.79 31.38 17.10
CA GLY A 814 -21.16 30.95 18.45
C GLY A 814 -22.43 31.60 19.00
N GLN A 815 -22.97 32.61 18.31
CA GLN A 815 -24.22 33.28 18.69
C GLN A 815 -25.41 32.72 17.89
N THR A 816 -26.55 32.49 18.53
CA THR A 816 -27.79 32.11 17.82
C THR A 816 -28.40 33.30 17.11
N TYR A 817 -29.22 33.06 16.08
CA TYR A 817 -29.86 34.15 15.34
C TYR A 817 -30.88 34.91 16.21
N GLU A 818 -31.49 34.24 17.19
CA GLU A 818 -32.38 34.86 18.18
C GLU A 818 -31.62 35.79 19.14
N GLU A 819 -30.47 35.36 19.67
CA GLU A 819 -29.65 36.19 20.56
C GLU A 819 -29.15 37.45 19.84
N TRP A 820 -28.67 37.31 18.62
CA TRP A 820 -28.20 38.45 17.82
C TRP A 820 -29.30 39.46 17.49
N ALA A 821 -30.50 38.98 17.13
CA ALA A 821 -31.64 39.86 16.85
C ALA A 821 -32.15 40.59 18.10
N THR A 822 -31.93 40.02 19.28
CA THR A 822 -32.34 40.60 20.57
C THR A 822 -31.33 41.63 21.07
N GLU A 823 -30.02 41.40 20.88
CA GLU A 823 -28.95 42.33 21.26
C GLU A 823 -28.88 43.60 20.40
N ASN A 824 -29.29 43.53 19.13
CA ASN A 824 -29.23 44.68 18.22
C ASN A 824 -30.52 45.54 18.18
N ALA A 825 -31.48 45.29 19.08
CA ALA A 825 -32.63 46.16 19.28
C ALA A 825 -32.20 47.43 20.06
N PRO A 826 -32.54 48.66 19.61
CA PRO A 826 -31.87 49.87 20.08
C PRO A 826 -32.20 50.21 21.54
N GLY A 827 -31.17 50.20 22.40
CA GLY A 827 -31.18 50.78 23.75
C GLY A 827 -29.96 50.42 24.59
N GLY A 828 -28.88 51.23 24.53
CA GLY A 828 -27.79 51.23 25.52
C GLY A 828 -26.35 51.34 24.96
N ASP A 829 -25.83 52.57 24.90
CA ASP A 829 -24.41 52.99 24.79
C ASP A 829 -23.54 52.43 25.96
N GLU A 830 -22.20 52.36 25.99
CA GLU A 830 -21.06 52.73 25.12
C GLU A 830 -19.80 52.01 25.69
N GLY A 831 -18.78 51.73 24.87
CA GLY A 831 -17.38 51.69 25.36
C GLY A 831 -16.39 50.67 24.77
N GLY A 832 -15.79 50.97 23.61
CA GLY A 832 -14.31 51.05 23.48
C GLY A 832 -13.46 49.89 22.89
N GLY A 833 -12.97 50.08 21.65
CA GLY A 833 -11.60 49.79 21.13
C GLY A 833 -11.22 48.33 20.78
N GLY A 834 -10.52 47.97 19.70
CA GLY A 834 -9.87 48.68 18.60
C GLY A 834 -9.21 47.69 17.59
N ASP A 835 -8.97 48.20 16.37
CA ASP A 835 -8.15 47.79 15.19
C ASP A 835 -7.42 46.43 15.10
N VAL A 836 -7.49 45.77 13.92
CA VAL A 836 -6.35 45.47 13.01
C VAL A 836 -6.86 45.21 11.56
N ALA A 837 -6.18 45.83 10.60
CA ALA A 837 -6.36 45.72 9.16
C ALA A 837 -5.82 44.42 8.51
N SER A 838 -6.36 44.04 7.34
CA SER A 838 -5.56 43.67 6.16
C SER A 838 -6.42 43.39 4.93
N ALA A 839 -5.86 43.74 3.77
CA ALA A 839 -6.53 43.97 2.50
C ALA A 839 -6.43 42.80 1.50
N ASP A 840 -7.25 42.94 0.45
CA ASP A 840 -6.95 42.69 -0.97
C ASP A 840 -6.83 41.24 -1.52
N LYS A 841 -7.85 40.80 -2.29
CA LYS A 841 -7.93 40.87 -3.78
C LYS A 841 -8.58 39.64 -4.49
N LYS A 842 -9.65 39.98 -5.23
CA LYS A 842 -9.99 39.69 -6.65
C LYS A 842 -10.58 38.34 -7.13
N ASP A 843 -11.76 38.49 -7.74
CA ASP A 843 -12.23 38.10 -9.09
C ASP A 843 -12.11 36.61 -9.53
N ASP A 844 -13.03 35.96 -10.25
CA ASP A 844 -14.10 36.40 -11.14
C ASP A 844 -15.05 35.21 -11.50
N LYS A 845 -16.35 35.51 -11.63
CA LYS A 845 -17.33 35.12 -12.68
C LYS A 845 -17.76 33.67 -13.06
N LYS A 846 -19.10 33.63 -13.26
CA LYS A 846 -19.98 32.83 -14.19
C LYS A 846 -20.45 31.46 -13.69
N GLY A 847 -21.71 31.04 -13.82
CA GLY A 847 -22.92 31.65 -14.38
C GLY A 847 -24.04 30.60 -14.58
N LYS A 848 -25.29 31.04 -14.40
CA LYS A 848 -26.58 30.55 -14.97
C LYS A 848 -26.90 29.04 -15.00
N GLU A 849 -28.06 28.68 -14.44
CA GLU A 849 -29.20 28.18 -15.24
C GLU A 849 -30.55 28.26 -14.50
N LYS A 850 -31.59 28.69 -15.22
CA LYS A 850 -33.00 28.70 -14.81
C LYS A 850 -33.65 27.37 -15.19
N LYS A 851 -34.69 26.93 -14.48
CA LYS A 851 -35.82 26.20 -15.08
C LYS A 851 -37.12 26.32 -14.26
N ASP A 852 -38.21 26.39 -15.03
CA ASP A 852 -39.58 26.78 -14.72
C ASP A 852 -40.52 25.61 -14.36
N LYS A 853 -41.67 25.96 -13.73
CA LYS A 853 -43.03 25.33 -13.78
C LYS A 853 -43.22 23.99 -13.03
N LYS A 854 -44.35 23.65 -12.37
CA LYS A 854 -45.77 24.11 -12.30
C LYS A 854 -46.46 23.44 -11.06
N PRO A 855 -47.62 23.92 -10.56
CA PRO A 855 -48.45 23.34 -9.47
C PRO A 855 -49.66 22.54 -10.06
N PRO A 856 -50.78 22.20 -9.35
CA PRO A 856 -51.08 21.79 -7.95
C PRO A 856 -51.96 20.48 -7.87
N LYS A 857 -52.39 20.01 -6.67
CA LYS A 857 -53.82 19.79 -6.26
C LYS A 857 -54.13 18.67 -5.21
N PHE A 858 -55.14 19.00 -4.37
CA PHE A 858 -56.16 18.18 -3.64
C PHE A 858 -55.69 17.23 -2.51
N SER A 859 -56.39 17.02 -1.39
CA SER A 859 -57.77 17.32 -0.92
C SER A 859 -57.91 17.08 0.60
N GLU A 860 -58.86 17.76 1.25
CA GLU A 860 -59.83 17.31 2.31
C GLU A 860 -59.35 16.44 3.51
N SER A 861 -59.86 16.52 4.75
CA SER A 861 -60.96 17.24 5.40
C SER A 861 -60.82 17.13 6.94
N VAL A 862 -61.36 18.13 7.62
CA VAL A 862 -61.95 18.23 8.97
C VAL A 862 -62.20 16.92 9.76
N ASP A 863 -61.84 16.92 11.06
CA ASP A 863 -62.75 16.49 12.12
C ASP A 863 -62.59 17.36 13.38
N CYS A 864 -63.72 17.83 13.89
CA CYS A 864 -63.91 18.74 15.01
C CYS A 864 -65.01 18.13 15.89
N SER A 865 -64.87 18.31 17.21
CA SER A 865 -65.87 18.12 18.29
C SER A 865 -65.80 16.77 19.04
N ALA A 866 -65.88 16.69 20.38
CA ALA A 866 -66.05 17.71 21.41
C ALA A 866 -65.94 17.10 22.83
N ILE A 867 -66.08 18.02 23.81
CA ILE A 867 -66.67 17.90 25.17
C ILE A 867 -65.61 17.86 26.28
N ALA A 868 -65.23 18.95 26.96
CA ALA A 868 -65.98 20.01 27.67
C ALA A 868 -66.66 19.54 28.98
N ALA A 869 -65.98 19.71 30.11
CA ALA A 869 -66.50 19.85 31.48
C ALA A 869 -65.28 20.13 32.40
N ASN A 870 -65.23 21.05 33.36
CA ASN A 870 -66.19 22.03 33.86
C ASN A 870 -65.38 22.94 34.80
N LEU A 871 -65.39 24.26 34.56
CA LEU A 871 -64.96 25.26 35.54
C LEU A 871 -66.14 25.58 36.47
N GLU A 872 -65.81 26.06 37.67
CA GLU A 872 -66.70 26.57 38.73
C GLU A 872 -67.35 25.55 39.69
N ARG A 873 -66.75 25.45 40.88
CA ARG A 873 -67.43 25.83 42.12
C ARG A 873 -66.43 25.98 43.28
N GLN A 874 -66.06 27.23 43.56
CA GLN A 874 -65.70 27.63 44.91
C GLN A 874 -66.98 27.84 45.72
N PHE A 875 -67.09 27.16 46.87
CA PHE A 875 -67.28 27.73 48.21
C PHE A 875 -67.74 26.64 49.18
N GLY A 876 -67.03 26.52 50.30
CA GLY A 876 -67.72 26.49 51.59
C GLY A 876 -67.83 25.17 52.36
N LYS A 877 -66.83 24.98 53.23
CA LYS A 877 -66.98 24.81 54.68
C LYS A 877 -67.33 23.44 55.30
N TYR A 878 -66.38 23.05 56.17
CA TYR A 878 -66.51 22.60 57.58
C TYR A 878 -66.53 21.09 57.92
N GLN A 879 -65.45 20.71 58.63
CA GLN A 879 -65.36 19.87 59.86
C GLN A 879 -65.83 18.40 59.78
N ARG A 880 -65.22 17.38 60.41
CA ARG A 880 -64.31 17.27 61.57
C ARG A 880 -63.83 15.79 61.68
N VAL A 881 -62.64 15.61 62.26
CA VAL A 881 -62.25 14.60 63.28
C VAL A 881 -61.79 13.19 62.89
N SER A 882 -60.59 12.89 63.44
CA SER A 882 -59.96 11.61 63.83
C SER A 882 -59.51 10.66 62.72
N GLY A 883 -58.35 10.01 62.77
CA GLY A 883 -57.30 9.94 63.77
C GLY A 883 -56.37 8.75 63.51
N SER A 884 -55.10 8.90 63.92
CA SER A 884 -54.22 7.86 64.48
C SER A 884 -53.59 6.75 63.60
N TYR A 885 -52.29 6.53 63.86
CA TYR A 885 -51.44 5.34 63.64
C TYR A 885 -51.33 4.81 62.19
N GLY A 886 -50.18 4.39 61.65
CA GLY A 886 -48.86 4.09 62.18
C GLY A 886 -48.15 3.18 61.15
N SER A 887 -46.84 3.36 61.03
CA SER A 887 -45.81 2.38 60.64
C SER A 887 -45.89 1.54 59.35
N LYS A 888 -44.83 1.73 58.54
CA LYS A 888 -43.84 0.72 58.06
C LYS A 888 -44.16 -0.25 56.90
N ALA A 889 -43.04 -0.53 56.22
CA ALA A 889 -42.67 -1.63 55.32
C ALA A 889 -43.10 -1.41 53.86
N ASP A 890 -42.14 -1.19 52.95
CA ASP A 890 -41.43 -2.21 52.13
C ASP A 890 -42.43 -2.88 51.17
N GLU A 891 -42.24 -2.94 49.85
CA GLU A 891 -41.07 -3.38 49.12
C GLU A 891 -41.30 -3.09 47.61
N ALA A 892 -40.26 -3.33 46.81
CA ALA A 892 -40.15 -3.08 45.38
C ALA A 892 -41.27 -3.65 44.47
N GLN A 893 -41.61 -2.88 43.44
CA GLN A 893 -41.57 -3.34 42.04
C GLN A 893 -41.37 -2.14 41.10
#